data_AF-A0A8H5R807-F1
#
_entry.id   AF-A0A8H5R807-F1
#
_cell.length_a   1.000
_cell.length_b   1.000
_cell.length_c   1.000
_cell.angle_alpha   90.00
_cell.angle_beta   90.00
_cell.angle_gamma   90.00
#
_symmetry.space_group_name_H-M   'P 1'
#
loop_
_entity.id
_entity.type
_entity.pdbx_description
1 polymer ?
#
loop_
_entity_poly.entity_id
_entity_poly.type
_entity_poly.pdbx_seq_one_letter_code
_entity_poly.pdbx_strand_id
1 'polypeptide(L)'
;MVSQHVYDLCQVKETVSSVLANDPSQTPGNAIKKLYGHHEHALHHKISAKESTEKSEDAIEAALKCGRWGPTTPSPLFLQAFADSLQCLDEDPMAGVVSPPLMGSHGTMPLTVIAPLADVMRHCSNLIVRAEKEVFFITCSWAPSVAQALIKESLIELSRRAGKTGRRVIAKIMYDKPGPSNAINPHQFIKPKSYTSKTIDLPSPEEIPNVDLEVVSLHRIFLGTLHAKFCVVDRKIAAVMSNNTEDNDNLEMMVHVEGPIVDSIYDTALITWQNALHPEPPSLQTPATEGGSHTSTNSSTTTENQASHLRDFTTIQADNGEPLPEHFPDRPHYDDDIEGEVRRMQSCYALKQGESRLQAANRQLNLAVEHPIEPTGPEIDAGDEMTPYISTIGDGKPVPMALVSRPPYGAIDSKSVHVPQNEAWLSLIRNAKHNIFIQTPDLNAAPLIPALKEALKRGVEVTYYVCFGYNDPGEMIPGQGGTNDQIAQNLVSSLTKDSPERKLLHIYNYVGKDQDHPIHHSFKARSCHIKLLIVDGSVGIQGSGNQDTQSWFHSQEINLMVDSVAILDIQSLPSEVLSSILFFVRNERNGQDSIKECRLVSHGFNNAASPLLLTQVSVCLTSKSFTRLEYICNHPIFSKSVQCVSIVTSYYEAELACNRPLFMLEAKARLLRHVETMERSRFYRNKYPHTQEQSRWLSNMAWRTGPEFEQLFNNQVDEESPTPTQKLFLKLYDLYKELYNDQQQLREGKRHITRICAALSSLSNLVFLELNDVRNMGGMEHLDAADFAHTGYEDTLLQHFSPILRKSRWCGSFETIHTATPPVEMIGTLCSELADKGLRPRMIRLRLVPPPSMQAWQLSPSQQTGLQNLVSQTTKLALYVDFQARSYELKDNPRHEMLALCSITQSCLSAPDLEDIHVEFIGYPPFNRRPTVSLDDTMPVNISWPRLQSLSLHNQPFTVMELKSLVTRHSETLRDLDLQGCWLVEGSWADVKEFIQEQQNLDKSSIKYPAGGNQD
;
A
#
# COMPACT_ATOMS: atom_id res chain seq x y z
N MET A 1 4.31 -35.60 -23.45
CA MET A 1 3.98 -36.74 -22.56
C MET A 1 5.29 -37.22 -21.98
N VAL A 2 5.40 -37.46 -20.66
CA VAL A 2 6.66 -37.98 -20.07
C VAL A 2 6.93 -39.36 -20.65
N SER A 3 8.08 -39.56 -21.29
CA SER A 3 8.43 -40.85 -21.88
C SER A 3 8.70 -41.90 -20.80
N GLN A 4 8.60 -43.19 -21.16
CA GLN A 4 8.99 -44.27 -20.24
C GLN A 4 10.47 -44.16 -19.86
N HIS A 5 11.32 -43.68 -20.77
CA HIS A 5 12.75 -43.50 -20.50
C HIS A 5 12.99 -42.46 -19.40
N VAL A 6 12.37 -41.29 -19.51
CA VAL A 6 12.46 -40.23 -18.50
C VAL A 6 11.84 -40.67 -17.18
N TYR A 7 10.70 -41.36 -17.23
CA TYR A 7 10.12 -41.95 -16.04
C TYR A 7 11.11 -42.87 -15.32
N ASP A 8 11.74 -43.80 -16.05
CA ASP A 8 12.73 -44.73 -15.50
C ASP A 8 13.95 -43.99 -14.92
N LEU A 9 14.41 -42.91 -15.58
CA LEU A 9 15.47 -42.03 -15.06
C LEU A 9 15.08 -41.39 -13.73
N CYS A 10 13.83 -40.98 -13.53
CA CYS A 10 13.37 -40.41 -12.26
C CYS A 10 13.20 -41.46 -11.16
N GLN A 11 13.02 -42.74 -11.50
CA GLN A 11 12.87 -43.82 -10.51
C GLN A 11 14.20 -44.40 -10.00
N VAL A 12 15.35 -44.07 -10.61
CA VAL A 12 16.63 -44.60 -10.14
C VAL A 12 16.97 -44.10 -8.74
N LYS A 13 17.64 -44.95 -7.96
CA LYS A 13 18.06 -44.61 -6.59
C LYS A 13 19.39 -43.87 -6.55
N GLU A 14 20.26 -44.14 -7.52
CA GLU A 14 21.59 -43.54 -7.58
C GLU A 14 21.52 -42.14 -8.22
N THR A 15 21.98 -41.15 -7.47
CA THR A 15 22.25 -39.77 -7.89
C THR A 15 23.77 -39.51 -7.88
N VAL A 16 24.21 -38.41 -8.49
CA VAL A 16 25.63 -38.00 -8.47
C VAL A 16 26.13 -37.88 -7.02
N SER A 17 25.37 -37.19 -6.17
CA SER A 17 25.62 -37.08 -4.73
C SER A 17 25.71 -38.44 -4.02
N SER A 18 24.83 -39.39 -4.32
CA SER A 18 24.88 -40.73 -3.69
C SER A 18 26.04 -41.59 -4.18
N VAL A 19 26.45 -41.46 -5.45
CA VAL A 19 27.62 -42.17 -5.98
C VAL A 19 28.89 -41.65 -5.33
N LEU A 20 29.01 -40.33 -5.17
CA LEU A 20 30.13 -39.70 -4.46
C LEU A 20 30.10 -39.97 -2.97
N ALA A 21 28.93 -40.15 -2.36
CA ALA A 21 28.84 -40.66 -1.00
C ALA A 21 29.42 -42.09 -0.91
N ASN A 22 29.06 -42.99 -1.83
CA ASN A 22 29.57 -44.36 -1.80
C ASN A 22 31.06 -44.48 -2.16
N ASP A 23 31.55 -43.62 -3.06
CA ASP A 23 32.96 -43.57 -3.47
C ASP A 23 33.44 -42.11 -3.61
N PRO A 24 33.86 -41.48 -2.50
CA PRO A 24 34.31 -40.08 -2.49
C PRO A 24 35.57 -39.82 -3.33
N SER A 25 36.31 -40.86 -3.72
CA SER A 25 37.51 -40.74 -4.54
C SER A 25 37.21 -40.42 -6.01
N GLN A 26 35.95 -40.60 -6.45
CA GLN A 26 35.52 -40.25 -7.80
C GLN A 26 35.31 -38.75 -7.97
N THR A 27 35.45 -38.27 -9.21
CA THR A 27 35.04 -36.91 -9.56
C THR A 27 33.55 -36.88 -9.89
N PRO A 28 32.84 -35.78 -9.63
CA PRO A 28 31.46 -35.60 -10.09
C PRO A 28 31.30 -35.86 -11.59
N GLY A 29 32.26 -35.43 -12.42
CA GLY A 29 32.26 -35.72 -13.87
C GLY A 29 32.30 -37.22 -14.20
N ASN A 30 33.08 -38.01 -13.46
CA ASN A 30 33.12 -39.46 -13.63
C ASN A 30 31.84 -40.14 -13.12
N ALA A 31 31.28 -39.65 -12.01
CA ALA A 31 29.99 -40.14 -11.50
C ALA A 31 28.86 -39.89 -12.52
N ILE A 32 28.81 -38.70 -13.14
CA ILE A 32 27.88 -38.39 -14.24
C ILE A 32 28.08 -39.35 -15.41
N LYS A 33 29.33 -39.56 -15.85
CA LYS A 33 29.62 -40.47 -16.97
C LYS A 33 29.24 -41.92 -16.65
N LYS A 34 29.44 -42.37 -15.41
CA LYS A 34 29.06 -43.71 -14.94
C LYS A 34 27.54 -43.90 -14.94
N LEU A 35 26.80 -42.91 -14.43
CA LEU A 35 25.35 -42.97 -14.33
C LEU A 35 24.68 -42.79 -15.70
N TYR A 36 25.14 -41.82 -16.48
CA TYR A 36 24.40 -41.33 -17.64
C TYR A 36 25.15 -41.40 -18.98
N GLY A 37 26.45 -41.70 -18.99
CA GLY A 37 27.27 -41.70 -20.22
C GLY A 37 26.91 -42.82 -21.22
N HIS A 38 26.16 -43.84 -20.80
CA HIS A 38 25.63 -44.87 -21.69
C HIS A 38 24.41 -44.42 -22.50
N HIS A 39 23.77 -43.31 -22.11
CA HIS A 39 22.61 -42.77 -22.82
C HIS A 39 23.01 -41.94 -24.06
N GLU A 40 24.27 -41.48 -24.18
CA GLU A 40 24.78 -40.79 -25.37
C GLU A 40 24.69 -41.63 -26.67
N HIS A 41 24.60 -42.96 -26.57
CA HIS A 41 24.58 -43.88 -27.73
C HIS A 41 23.18 -44.39 -28.12
N ALA A 42 22.13 -44.08 -27.37
CA ALA A 42 20.76 -44.51 -27.69
C ALA A 42 20.00 -43.53 -28.62
N LEU A 43 20.58 -42.37 -28.93
CA LEU A 43 19.96 -41.20 -29.57
C LEU A 43 19.70 -41.29 -31.10
N HIS A 44 19.66 -42.49 -31.70
CA HIS A 44 19.38 -42.64 -33.14
C HIS A 44 17.92 -42.96 -33.49
N HIS A 45 16.98 -42.87 -32.54
CA HIS A 45 15.55 -42.88 -32.89
C HIS A 45 15.04 -41.46 -33.15
N LYS A 46 14.91 -41.14 -34.44
CA LYS A 46 14.25 -39.93 -34.97
C LYS A 46 12.89 -39.70 -34.30
N ILE A 47 12.74 -38.62 -33.52
CA ILE A 47 11.42 -38.11 -33.15
C ILE A 47 10.91 -37.24 -34.31
N SER A 48 9.86 -37.73 -34.96
CA SER A 48 9.03 -36.99 -35.90
C SER A 48 8.28 -35.92 -35.12
N ALA A 49 8.51 -34.64 -35.44
CA ALA A 49 7.66 -33.54 -35.01
C ALA A 49 6.20 -33.83 -35.42
N LYS A 50 5.40 -34.27 -34.45
CA LYS A 50 3.94 -34.31 -34.58
C LYS A 50 3.38 -33.56 -33.38
N GLU A 51 2.74 -32.45 -33.69
CA GLU A 51 1.80 -31.78 -32.80
C GLU A 51 0.79 -32.81 -32.28
N SER A 52 0.76 -33.02 -30.97
CA SER A 52 -0.38 -33.62 -30.29
C SER A 52 -0.69 -32.84 -29.02
N THR A 53 -1.60 -31.88 -29.18
CA THR A 53 -2.32 -31.16 -28.14
C THR A 53 -3.41 -32.05 -27.53
N GLU A 54 -3.02 -33.15 -26.90
CA GLU A 54 -3.92 -33.90 -26.01
C GLU A 54 -3.34 -33.94 -24.59
N LYS A 55 -4.06 -33.29 -23.68
CA LYS A 55 -3.92 -33.45 -22.24
C LYS A 55 -4.40 -34.85 -21.86
N SER A 56 -3.56 -35.87 -21.97
CA SER A 56 -3.88 -37.17 -21.37
C SER A 56 -3.61 -37.07 -19.86
N GLU A 57 -4.60 -37.37 -19.04
CA GLU A 57 -4.46 -37.46 -17.57
C GLU A 57 -3.24 -38.33 -17.18
N ASP A 58 -2.93 -39.35 -18.00
CA ASP A 58 -1.76 -40.22 -17.91
C ASP A 58 -0.40 -39.48 -17.84
N ALA A 59 -0.25 -38.33 -18.52
CA ALA A 59 1.02 -37.61 -18.58
C ALA A 59 1.31 -36.83 -17.28
N ILE A 60 0.27 -36.25 -16.70
CA ILE A 60 0.34 -35.53 -15.42
C ILE A 60 0.54 -36.53 -14.29
N GLU A 61 -0.11 -37.70 -14.36
CA GLU A 61 0.10 -38.77 -13.39
C GLU A 61 1.53 -39.33 -13.44
N ALA A 62 2.10 -39.49 -14.65
CA ALA A 62 3.51 -39.89 -14.80
C ALA A 62 4.46 -38.86 -14.18
N ALA A 63 4.26 -37.56 -14.47
CA ALA A 63 5.08 -36.49 -13.89
C ALA A 63 4.95 -36.40 -12.36
N LEU A 64 3.74 -36.60 -11.82
CA LEU A 64 3.52 -36.68 -10.37
C LEU A 64 4.36 -37.79 -9.74
N LYS A 65 4.50 -38.94 -10.39
CA LYS A 65 5.31 -40.08 -9.92
C LYS A 65 6.83 -39.87 -10.09
N CYS A 66 7.26 -38.91 -10.91
CA CYS A 66 8.67 -38.59 -11.12
C CYS A 66 9.27 -37.71 -10.00
N GLY A 67 8.45 -36.96 -9.26
CA GLY A 67 8.92 -36.10 -8.18
C GLY A 67 8.78 -36.72 -6.79
N ARG A 68 9.61 -36.23 -5.86
CA ARG A 68 9.61 -36.62 -4.45
C ARG A 68 8.90 -35.54 -3.63
N TRP A 69 7.58 -35.50 -3.68
CA TRP A 69 6.78 -34.40 -3.09
C TRP A 69 6.56 -34.51 -1.57
N GLY A 70 6.92 -35.65 -0.96
CA GLY A 70 6.77 -35.88 0.47
C GLY A 70 5.34 -35.63 0.95
N PRO A 71 5.12 -34.76 1.95
CA PRO A 71 3.78 -34.46 2.46
C PRO A 71 2.98 -33.46 1.59
N THR A 72 3.56 -32.97 0.49
CA THR A 72 2.98 -31.93 -0.34
C THR A 72 2.26 -32.51 -1.56
N THR A 73 1.41 -31.71 -2.19
CA THR A 73 0.72 -32.09 -3.43
C THR A 73 0.83 -30.94 -4.42
N PRO A 74 1.55 -31.12 -5.54
CA PRO A 74 1.70 -30.06 -6.53
C PRO A 74 0.41 -29.81 -7.32
N SER A 75 0.19 -28.55 -7.65
CA SER A 75 -0.96 -28.06 -8.41
C SER A 75 -0.90 -28.53 -9.86
N PRO A 76 -2.06 -28.60 -10.56
CA PRO A 76 -2.07 -29.01 -11.96
C PRO A 76 -1.20 -28.12 -12.88
N LEU A 77 -1.14 -26.82 -12.60
CA LEU A 77 -0.32 -25.89 -13.37
C LEU A 77 1.18 -26.19 -13.17
N PHE A 78 1.59 -26.38 -11.92
CA PHE A 78 2.97 -26.77 -11.59
C PHE A 78 3.33 -28.12 -12.21
N LEU A 79 2.49 -29.14 -12.05
CA LEU A 79 2.74 -30.48 -12.61
C LEU A 79 2.85 -30.46 -14.14
N GLN A 80 2.05 -29.65 -14.82
CA GLN A 80 2.15 -29.52 -16.27
C GLN A 80 3.49 -28.91 -16.69
N ALA A 81 3.95 -27.85 -16.01
CA ALA A 81 5.25 -27.26 -16.27
C ALA A 81 6.39 -28.25 -15.96
N PHE A 82 6.30 -28.96 -14.84
CA PHE A 82 7.26 -29.99 -14.46
C PHE A 82 7.31 -31.14 -15.49
N ALA A 83 6.14 -31.61 -15.97
CA ALA A 83 6.04 -32.65 -16.99
C ALA A 83 6.70 -32.24 -18.32
N ASP A 84 6.57 -30.97 -18.69
CA ASP A 84 7.18 -30.43 -19.92
C ASP A 84 8.70 -30.25 -19.75
N SER A 85 9.16 -29.79 -18.59
CA SER A 85 10.59 -29.71 -18.26
C SER A 85 11.25 -31.09 -18.22
N LEU A 86 10.56 -32.12 -17.72
CA LEU A 86 11.07 -33.50 -17.68
C LEU A 86 11.29 -34.07 -19.10
N GLN A 87 10.48 -33.69 -20.08
CA GLN A 87 10.61 -34.20 -21.45
C GLN A 87 11.97 -33.83 -22.08
N CYS A 88 12.59 -32.73 -21.66
CA CYS A 88 13.93 -32.35 -22.12
C CYS A 88 15.01 -33.39 -21.74
N LEU A 89 14.75 -34.24 -20.74
CA LEU A 89 15.70 -35.26 -20.28
C LEU A 89 15.77 -36.47 -21.21
N ASP A 90 14.86 -36.62 -22.17
CA ASP A 90 14.93 -37.68 -23.19
C ASP A 90 16.17 -37.52 -24.09
N GLU A 91 16.54 -36.28 -24.41
CA GLU A 91 17.71 -35.97 -25.24
C GLU A 91 19.01 -35.97 -24.43
N ASP A 92 18.97 -35.40 -23.23
CA ASP A 92 20.10 -35.32 -22.32
C ASP A 92 19.60 -35.44 -20.86
N PRO A 93 19.85 -36.57 -20.18
CA PRO A 93 19.49 -36.76 -18.77
C PRO A 93 20.06 -35.69 -17.83
N MET A 94 21.10 -34.96 -18.24
CA MET A 94 21.73 -33.89 -17.47
C MET A 94 21.35 -32.47 -17.91
N ALA A 95 20.36 -32.31 -18.81
CA ALA A 95 19.90 -31.00 -19.27
C ALA A 95 19.36 -30.10 -18.14
N GLY A 96 18.96 -30.69 -16.99
CA GLY A 96 18.53 -29.95 -15.80
C GLY A 96 19.66 -29.60 -14.82
N VAL A 97 20.91 -30.00 -15.08
CA VAL A 97 22.05 -29.81 -14.15
C VAL A 97 21.75 -30.33 -12.73
N VAL A 98 20.98 -31.41 -12.65
CA VAL A 98 20.59 -32.11 -11.43
C VAL A 98 20.31 -33.57 -11.82
N SER A 99 20.62 -34.53 -10.94
CA SER A 99 20.22 -35.91 -11.19
C SER A 99 18.68 -35.99 -11.35
N PRO A 100 18.14 -36.68 -12.38
CA PRO A 100 16.69 -36.72 -12.63
C PRO A 100 15.80 -37.08 -11.42
N PRO A 101 16.18 -38.00 -10.51
CA PRO A 101 15.40 -38.30 -9.31
C PRO A 101 15.30 -37.17 -8.28
N LEU A 102 16.14 -36.14 -8.40
CA LEU A 102 16.18 -34.97 -7.51
C LEU A 102 15.58 -33.71 -8.18
N MET A 103 15.11 -33.79 -9.42
CA MET A 103 14.62 -32.60 -10.13
C MET A 103 13.32 -32.05 -9.52
N GLY A 104 12.40 -32.93 -9.08
CA GLY A 104 11.17 -32.56 -8.37
C GLY A 104 11.22 -32.98 -6.90
N SER A 105 11.00 -32.04 -5.98
CA SER A 105 11.14 -32.23 -4.53
C SER A 105 10.15 -31.35 -3.74
N HIS A 106 10.37 -31.19 -2.45
CA HIS A 106 9.65 -30.23 -1.61
C HIS A 106 10.62 -29.61 -0.59
N GLY A 107 10.22 -28.46 -0.05
CA GLY A 107 11.03 -27.76 0.96
C GLY A 107 10.27 -26.60 1.57
N THR A 108 10.89 -25.94 2.54
CA THR A 108 10.40 -24.67 3.10
C THR A 108 11.21 -23.51 2.51
N MET A 109 10.62 -22.32 2.47
CA MET A 109 11.28 -21.12 1.95
C MET A 109 11.24 -19.98 3.00
N PRO A 110 11.93 -20.11 4.14
CA PRO A 110 11.72 -19.29 5.34
C PRO A 110 12.05 -17.80 5.17
N LEU A 111 12.86 -17.42 4.17
CA LEU A 111 13.26 -16.05 3.93
C LEU A 111 13.30 -15.75 2.43
N THR A 112 12.68 -14.64 2.04
CA THR A 112 12.88 -13.99 0.75
C THR A 112 13.54 -12.63 0.97
N VAL A 113 14.58 -12.32 0.22
CA VAL A 113 15.27 -11.04 0.27
C VAL A 113 15.08 -10.31 -1.04
N ILE A 114 14.61 -9.07 -0.99
CA ILE A 114 14.54 -8.14 -2.13
C ILE A 114 15.25 -6.85 -1.72
N ALA A 115 16.48 -6.67 -2.17
CA ALA A 115 17.39 -5.69 -1.58
C ALA A 115 18.55 -5.32 -2.52
N PRO A 116 19.30 -4.24 -2.22
CA PRO A 116 20.61 -4.02 -2.83
C PRO A 116 21.52 -5.23 -2.68
N LEU A 117 22.45 -5.40 -3.61
CA LEU A 117 23.35 -6.55 -3.66
C LEU A 117 24.07 -6.84 -2.33
N ALA A 118 24.54 -5.80 -1.64
CA ALA A 118 25.22 -5.94 -0.35
C ALA A 118 24.35 -6.63 0.71
N ASP A 119 23.04 -6.38 0.72
CA ASP A 119 22.11 -6.97 1.68
C ASP A 119 21.83 -8.44 1.40
N VAL A 120 21.85 -8.86 0.14
CA VAL A 120 21.82 -10.30 -0.21
C VAL A 120 23.08 -10.99 0.28
N MET A 121 24.24 -10.33 0.13
CA MET A 121 25.53 -10.86 0.58
C MET A 121 25.70 -10.86 2.11
N ARG A 122 25.00 -9.99 2.84
CA ARG A 122 24.90 -10.05 4.31
C ARG A 122 24.27 -11.34 4.79
N HIS A 123 23.19 -11.80 4.14
CA HIS A 123 22.58 -13.10 4.47
C HIS A 123 23.56 -14.25 4.22
N CYS A 124 24.22 -14.25 3.05
CA CYS A 124 25.21 -15.27 2.71
C CYS A 124 26.38 -15.28 3.71
N SER A 125 26.84 -14.10 4.12
CA SER A 125 27.89 -13.92 5.15
C SER A 125 27.49 -14.57 6.48
N ASN A 126 26.25 -14.35 6.96
CA ASN A 126 25.72 -15.01 8.16
C ASN A 126 25.64 -16.54 7.99
N LEU A 127 25.19 -17.03 6.83
CA LEU A 127 25.15 -18.47 6.54
C LEU A 127 26.56 -19.09 6.58
N ILE A 128 27.55 -18.45 5.97
CA ILE A 128 28.94 -18.94 5.94
C ILE A 128 29.52 -19.00 7.35
N VAL A 129 29.33 -17.97 8.17
CA VAL A 129 29.85 -17.97 9.55
C VAL A 129 29.21 -19.05 10.42
N ARG A 130 27.95 -19.41 10.16
CA ARG A 130 27.24 -20.49 10.85
C ARG A 130 27.62 -21.89 10.39
N ALA A 131 28.33 -22.02 9.26
CA ALA A 131 28.70 -23.32 8.70
C ALA A 131 29.49 -24.18 9.70
N GLU A 132 29.10 -25.45 9.81
CA GLU A 132 29.70 -26.43 10.70
C GLU A 132 30.73 -27.31 9.98
N LYS A 133 30.45 -27.68 8.73
CA LYS A 133 31.15 -28.71 7.95
C LYS A 133 31.60 -28.20 6.58
N GLU A 134 30.72 -27.56 5.82
CA GLU A 134 31.04 -27.14 4.46
C GLU A 134 30.20 -25.98 3.91
N VAL A 135 30.77 -25.31 2.90
CA VAL A 135 30.14 -24.25 2.11
C VAL A 135 30.44 -24.48 0.63
N PHE A 136 29.43 -24.43 -0.22
CA PHE A 136 29.56 -24.16 -1.65
C PHE A 136 29.05 -22.77 -1.94
N PHE A 137 29.85 -21.93 -2.59
CA PHE A 137 29.45 -20.60 -3.02
C PHE A 137 29.77 -20.43 -4.52
N ILE A 138 28.72 -20.36 -5.32
CA ILE A 138 28.82 -20.31 -6.78
C ILE A 138 28.21 -19.00 -7.25
N THR A 139 28.93 -18.27 -8.11
CA THR A 139 28.51 -16.99 -8.68
C THR A 139 29.04 -16.85 -10.11
N CYS A 140 28.66 -15.79 -10.82
CA CYS A 140 29.20 -15.49 -12.14
C CYS A 140 30.41 -14.54 -12.02
N SER A 141 30.15 -13.26 -11.80
CA SER A 141 31.21 -12.24 -11.69
C SER A 141 31.70 -12.11 -10.24
N TRP A 142 33.01 -11.87 -10.10
CA TRP A 142 33.67 -11.67 -8.83
C TRP A 142 34.68 -10.52 -8.92
N ALA A 143 34.51 -9.50 -8.08
CA ALA A 143 35.44 -8.37 -7.99
C ALA A 143 35.53 -7.83 -6.55
N PRO A 144 36.68 -7.25 -6.15
CA PRO A 144 36.82 -6.57 -4.86
C PRO A 144 35.75 -5.49 -4.69
N SER A 145 34.98 -5.61 -3.62
CA SER A 145 33.73 -4.86 -3.39
C SER A 145 33.29 -5.03 -1.94
N VAL A 146 32.30 -4.25 -1.48
CA VAL A 146 31.67 -4.47 -0.16
C VAL A 146 31.08 -5.88 -0.10
N ALA A 147 30.38 -6.28 -1.16
CA ALA A 147 29.80 -7.61 -1.32
C ALA A 147 30.82 -8.75 -1.19
N GLN A 148 31.93 -8.64 -1.92
CA GLN A 148 33.02 -9.61 -1.87
C GLN A 148 33.71 -9.63 -0.50
N ALA A 149 33.92 -8.46 0.10
CA ALA A 149 34.55 -8.33 1.41
C ALA A 149 33.69 -8.97 2.51
N LEU A 150 32.35 -8.88 2.44
CA LEU A 150 31.46 -9.61 3.36
C LEU A 150 31.73 -11.12 3.31
N ILE A 151 31.87 -11.69 2.12
CA ILE A 151 32.18 -13.12 1.96
C ILE A 151 33.59 -13.44 2.46
N LYS A 152 34.60 -12.62 2.12
CA LYS A 152 35.97 -12.79 2.62
C LYS A 152 36.03 -12.82 4.15
N GLU A 153 35.45 -11.82 4.81
CA GLU A 153 35.48 -11.69 6.27
C GLU A 153 34.65 -12.79 6.96
N SER A 154 33.58 -13.26 6.32
CA SER A 154 32.81 -14.41 6.82
C SER A 154 33.64 -15.70 6.85
N LEU A 155 34.54 -15.93 5.87
CA LEU A 155 35.45 -17.08 5.85
C LEU A 155 36.53 -16.98 6.94
N ILE A 156 37.06 -15.77 7.16
CA ILE A 156 38.03 -15.49 8.23
C ILE A 156 37.38 -15.75 9.60
N GLU A 157 36.17 -15.23 9.81
CA GLU A 157 35.43 -15.46 11.05
C GLU A 157 35.07 -16.94 11.24
N LEU A 158 34.61 -17.62 10.19
CA LEU A 158 34.33 -19.05 10.18
C LEU A 158 35.57 -19.84 10.62
N SER A 159 36.74 -19.56 10.05
CA SER A 159 38.00 -20.19 10.45
C SER A 159 38.34 -19.95 11.91
N ARG A 160 38.13 -18.73 12.41
CA ARG A 160 38.36 -18.39 13.81
C ARG A 160 37.42 -19.17 14.74
N ARG A 161 36.13 -19.25 14.42
CA ARG A 161 35.13 -20.02 15.19
C ARG A 161 35.43 -21.52 15.14
N ALA A 162 35.78 -22.03 13.97
CA ALA A 162 36.14 -23.43 13.77
C ALA A 162 37.34 -23.83 14.64
N GLY A 163 38.39 -23.01 14.66
CA GLY A 163 39.59 -23.21 15.48
C GLY A 163 39.30 -23.26 16.98
N LYS A 164 38.38 -22.41 17.49
CA LYS A 164 37.96 -22.44 18.90
C LYS A 164 37.31 -23.76 19.31
N THR A 165 36.61 -24.40 18.37
CA THR A 165 35.95 -25.69 18.57
C THR A 165 36.80 -26.87 18.10
N GLY A 166 38.04 -26.65 17.65
CA GLY A 166 38.93 -27.70 17.16
C GLY A 166 38.45 -28.41 15.88
N ARG A 167 37.56 -27.76 15.10
CA ARG A 167 37.02 -28.30 13.84
C ARG A 167 37.67 -27.65 12.63
N ARG A 168 37.57 -28.30 11.47
CA ARG A 168 37.89 -27.73 10.16
C ARG A 168 36.63 -27.71 9.29
N VAL A 169 36.51 -26.72 8.43
CA VAL A 169 35.37 -26.52 7.51
C VAL A 169 35.87 -26.48 6.09
N ILE A 170 35.12 -27.06 5.14
CA ILE A 170 35.49 -27.05 3.72
C ILE A 170 34.74 -25.92 3.02
N ALA A 171 35.43 -25.06 2.27
CA ALA A 171 34.80 -24.01 1.47
C ALA A 171 35.16 -24.20 -0.01
N LYS A 172 34.16 -24.27 -0.88
CA LYS A 172 34.32 -24.41 -2.32
C LYS A 172 33.68 -23.22 -3.03
N ILE A 173 34.51 -22.42 -3.70
CA ILE A 173 34.06 -21.21 -4.40
C ILE A 173 34.23 -21.37 -5.90
N MET A 174 33.20 -21.01 -6.67
CA MET A 174 33.27 -20.97 -8.12
C MET A 174 32.80 -19.63 -8.70
N TYR A 175 33.53 -19.11 -9.67
CA TYR A 175 33.17 -17.93 -10.45
C TYR A 175 33.53 -18.09 -11.94
N ASP A 176 32.95 -17.30 -12.83
CA ASP A 176 33.36 -17.26 -14.24
C ASP A 176 34.58 -16.35 -14.41
N LYS A 177 35.59 -16.86 -15.10
CA LYS A 177 36.71 -16.07 -15.60
C LYS A 177 37.22 -16.68 -16.91
N PRO A 178 36.90 -16.08 -18.07
CA PRO A 178 37.35 -16.59 -19.35
C PRO A 178 38.87 -16.50 -19.48
N GLY A 179 39.49 -17.55 -20.01
CA GLY A 179 40.91 -17.60 -20.31
C GLY A 179 41.25 -18.64 -21.38
N PRO A 180 42.44 -18.55 -22.00
CA PRO A 180 42.84 -19.49 -23.06
C PRO A 180 42.85 -20.97 -22.62
N SER A 181 43.06 -21.23 -21.33
CA SER A 181 43.07 -22.59 -20.76
C SER A 181 41.69 -23.25 -20.77
N ASN A 182 40.60 -22.46 -20.84
CA ASN A 182 39.24 -22.96 -20.91
C ASN A 182 38.92 -23.71 -22.23
N ALA A 183 39.75 -23.54 -23.27
CA ALA A 183 39.64 -24.31 -24.51
C ALA A 183 39.98 -25.80 -24.33
N ILE A 184 40.81 -26.12 -23.33
CA ILE A 184 41.26 -27.50 -23.05
C ILE A 184 40.40 -28.11 -21.95
N ASN A 185 40.16 -27.35 -20.86
CA ASN A 185 39.32 -27.77 -19.76
C ASN A 185 38.47 -26.58 -19.30
N PRO A 186 37.14 -26.63 -19.42
CA PRO A 186 36.26 -25.54 -18.97
C PRO A 186 36.41 -25.19 -17.47
N HIS A 187 36.76 -26.18 -16.62
CA HIS A 187 36.85 -26.04 -15.16
C HIS A 187 38.31 -25.92 -14.68
N GLN A 188 38.76 -24.71 -14.38
CA GLN A 188 40.14 -24.40 -14.02
C GLN A 188 40.29 -24.20 -12.50
N PHE A 189 41.18 -24.96 -11.87
CA PHE A 189 41.58 -24.69 -10.48
C PHE A 189 42.37 -23.38 -10.38
N ILE A 190 41.99 -22.55 -9.42
CA ILE A 190 42.65 -21.27 -9.15
C ILE A 190 43.58 -21.45 -7.96
N LYS A 191 44.88 -21.19 -8.20
CA LYS A 191 45.91 -21.33 -7.17
C LYS A 191 45.78 -20.21 -6.11
N PRO A 192 46.23 -20.45 -4.85
CA PRO A 192 46.22 -19.44 -3.80
C PRO A 192 46.74 -18.07 -4.21
N LYS A 193 47.94 -18.02 -4.80
CA LYS A 193 48.54 -16.77 -5.29
C LYS A 193 47.63 -15.98 -6.25
N SER A 194 46.76 -16.64 -6.99
CA SER A 194 45.85 -16.01 -7.95
C SER A 194 44.58 -15.48 -7.28
N TYR A 195 43.95 -16.26 -6.39
CA TYR A 195 42.72 -15.81 -5.72
C TYR A 195 42.99 -14.83 -4.57
N THR A 196 44.19 -14.84 -3.97
CA THR A 196 44.62 -13.82 -2.99
C THR A 196 45.17 -12.55 -3.64
N SER A 197 45.09 -12.45 -4.97
CA SER A 197 45.54 -11.24 -5.68
C SER A 197 44.55 -10.10 -5.47
N LYS A 198 45.00 -8.85 -5.65
CA LYS A 198 44.17 -7.64 -5.49
C LYS A 198 42.94 -7.58 -6.40
N THR A 199 42.80 -8.46 -7.39
CA THR A 199 41.67 -8.48 -8.32
C THR A 199 40.61 -9.53 -7.97
N ILE A 200 40.86 -10.37 -6.95
CA ILE A 200 39.91 -11.38 -6.46
C ILE A 200 39.75 -11.25 -4.94
N ASP A 201 40.85 -10.99 -4.23
CA ASP A 201 40.92 -10.66 -2.81
C ASP A 201 40.25 -11.67 -1.85
N LEU A 202 40.31 -12.97 -2.18
CA LEU A 202 39.94 -14.05 -1.26
C LEU A 202 41.04 -14.26 -0.20
N PRO A 203 40.70 -14.79 0.99
CA PRO A 203 41.67 -14.95 2.08
C PRO A 203 42.74 -16.01 1.74
N SER A 204 43.97 -15.77 2.19
CA SER A 204 45.06 -16.71 2.08
C SER A 204 44.91 -17.91 3.04
N PRO A 205 45.49 -19.08 2.73
CA PRO A 205 45.46 -20.22 3.64
C PRO A 205 45.95 -19.91 5.06
N GLU A 206 46.85 -18.95 5.21
CA GLU A 206 47.37 -18.49 6.51
C GLU A 206 46.36 -17.65 7.32
N GLU A 207 45.46 -16.93 6.64
CA GLU A 207 44.38 -16.15 7.27
C GLU A 207 43.22 -17.04 7.73
N ILE A 208 43.04 -18.19 7.08
CA ILE A 208 41.97 -19.15 7.36
C ILE A 208 42.50 -20.56 7.68
N PRO A 209 43.33 -20.75 8.73
CA PRO A 209 44.01 -22.04 9.00
C PRO A 209 43.07 -23.22 9.32
N ASN A 210 41.80 -22.94 9.66
CA ASN A 210 40.78 -23.95 9.97
C ASN A 210 39.70 -24.07 8.87
N VAL A 211 39.88 -23.41 7.72
CA VAL A 211 39.01 -23.58 6.55
C VAL A 211 39.85 -24.07 5.36
N ASP A 212 39.44 -25.18 4.78
CA ASP A 212 40.03 -25.73 3.56
C ASP A 212 39.33 -25.11 2.34
N LEU A 213 39.91 -24.03 1.80
CA LEU A 213 39.37 -23.29 0.66
C LEU A 213 39.87 -23.85 -0.68
N GLU A 214 38.94 -24.24 -1.55
CA GLU A 214 39.19 -24.62 -2.95
C GLU A 214 38.44 -23.68 -3.89
N VAL A 215 39.12 -23.18 -4.92
CA VAL A 215 38.56 -22.19 -5.86
C VAL A 215 38.67 -22.71 -7.29
N VAL A 216 37.55 -22.69 -8.02
CA VAL A 216 37.47 -23.12 -9.42
C VAL A 216 36.88 -22.00 -10.26
N SER A 217 37.28 -21.93 -11.52
CA SER A 217 36.63 -21.12 -12.53
C SER A 217 36.01 -21.96 -13.62
N LEU A 218 34.77 -21.66 -14.01
CA LEU A 218 34.05 -22.34 -15.09
C LEU A 218 33.75 -21.35 -16.22
N HIS A 219 34.26 -21.67 -17.41
CA HIS A 219 33.90 -20.98 -18.65
C HIS A 219 33.92 -21.95 -19.84
N ARG A 220 32.92 -21.90 -20.72
CA ARG A 220 32.83 -22.74 -21.92
C ARG A 220 32.85 -21.88 -23.18
N ILE A 221 34.03 -21.76 -23.77
CA ILE A 221 34.26 -21.01 -25.01
C ILE A 221 33.25 -21.44 -26.10
N PHE A 222 32.60 -20.54 -26.84
CA PHE A 222 32.76 -19.08 -26.89
C PHE A 222 31.71 -18.30 -26.11
N LEU A 223 30.48 -18.82 -26.01
CA LEU A 223 29.34 -18.10 -25.41
C LEU A 223 28.86 -18.68 -24.08
N GLY A 224 29.35 -19.86 -23.70
CA GLY A 224 28.90 -20.57 -22.51
C GLY A 224 29.59 -20.02 -21.26
N THR A 225 28.80 -19.45 -20.36
CA THR A 225 29.27 -18.82 -19.13
C THR A 225 28.64 -19.50 -17.91
N LEU A 226 29.35 -19.52 -16.78
CA LEU A 226 28.73 -19.84 -15.50
C LEU A 226 27.89 -18.65 -15.05
N HIS A 227 26.57 -18.80 -15.10
CA HIS A 227 25.63 -17.76 -14.67
C HIS A 227 24.73 -18.21 -13.50
N ALA A 228 24.88 -19.44 -13.00
CA ALA A 228 24.23 -19.87 -11.77
C ALA A 228 24.80 -19.13 -10.55
N LYS A 229 23.92 -18.66 -9.64
CA LYS A 229 24.34 -18.03 -8.38
C LYS A 229 23.59 -18.65 -7.20
N PHE A 230 24.32 -19.30 -6.32
CA PHE A 230 23.75 -19.94 -5.14
C PHE A 230 24.80 -20.23 -4.08
N CYS A 231 24.35 -20.33 -2.83
CA CYS A 231 25.16 -20.72 -1.68
C CYS A 231 24.52 -21.94 -1.03
N VAL A 232 25.29 -22.99 -0.73
CA VAL A 232 24.83 -24.17 0.01
C VAL A 232 25.70 -24.34 1.24
N VAL A 233 25.07 -24.44 2.41
CA VAL A 233 25.76 -24.60 3.69
C VAL A 233 25.36 -25.92 4.33
N ASP A 234 26.36 -26.74 4.64
CA ASP A 234 26.25 -28.02 5.35
C ASP A 234 25.27 -29.03 4.74
N ARG A 235 24.85 -28.82 3.47
CA ARG A 235 23.75 -29.54 2.83
C ARG A 235 22.43 -29.46 3.63
N LYS A 236 22.25 -28.40 4.40
CA LYS A 236 21.07 -28.13 5.24
C LYS A 236 20.26 -26.94 4.74
N ILE A 237 20.96 -25.93 4.23
CA ILE A 237 20.41 -24.66 3.78
C ILE A 237 20.96 -24.37 2.39
N ALA A 238 20.12 -23.83 1.51
CA ALA A 238 20.55 -23.24 0.26
C ALA A 238 19.93 -21.84 0.06
N ALA A 239 20.71 -20.92 -0.48
CA ALA A 239 20.26 -19.62 -0.96
C ALA A 239 20.40 -19.59 -2.49
N VAL A 240 19.30 -19.34 -3.21
CA VAL A 240 19.28 -19.19 -4.67
C VAL A 240 19.13 -17.71 -5.01
N MET A 241 20.06 -17.18 -5.80
CA MET A 241 20.30 -15.73 -5.92
C MET A 241 20.22 -15.25 -7.36
N SER A 242 19.86 -13.97 -7.53
CA SER A 242 19.96 -13.27 -8.83
C SER A 242 21.28 -12.52 -9.04
N ASN A 243 22.01 -12.24 -7.96
CA ASN A 243 23.13 -11.29 -7.95
C ASN A 243 24.51 -11.92 -8.16
N ASN A 244 25.45 -11.10 -8.66
CA ASN A 244 26.88 -11.40 -8.69
C ASN A 244 27.57 -11.04 -7.37
N THR A 245 28.89 -11.17 -7.31
CA THR A 245 29.71 -10.80 -6.15
C THR A 245 30.65 -9.63 -6.50
N GLU A 246 30.03 -8.48 -6.76
CA GLU A 246 30.67 -7.20 -7.11
C GLU A 246 29.76 -6.03 -6.69
N ASP A 247 30.31 -4.83 -6.50
CA ASP A 247 29.48 -3.64 -6.20
C ASP A 247 28.83 -3.13 -7.50
N ASN A 248 27.54 -2.84 -7.44
CA ASN A 248 26.75 -2.27 -8.53
C ASN A 248 25.47 -1.62 -7.99
N ASP A 249 24.65 -1.09 -8.90
CA ASP A 249 23.40 -0.38 -8.61
C ASP A 249 22.14 -1.25 -8.63
N ASN A 250 22.30 -2.57 -8.51
CA ASN A 250 21.19 -3.49 -8.68
C ASN A 250 20.38 -3.69 -7.39
N LEU A 251 19.05 -3.58 -7.53
CA LEU A 251 18.11 -4.28 -6.68
C LEU A 251 18.01 -5.74 -7.13
N GLU A 252 18.18 -6.66 -6.20
CA GLU A 252 18.35 -8.10 -6.43
C GLU A 252 17.34 -8.90 -5.60
N MET A 253 17.20 -10.19 -5.90
CA MET A 253 16.32 -11.12 -5.18
C MET A 253 17.05 -12.42 -4.81
N MET A 254 16.80 -12.91 -3.60
CA MET A 254 17.28 -14.20 -3.13
C MET A 254 16.19 -14.92 -2.34
N VAL A 255 16.14 -16.25 -2.49
CA VAL A 255 15.32 -17.11 -1.63
C VAL A 255 16.20 -18.07 -0.85
N HIS A 256 15.96 -18.13 0.46
CA HIS A 256 16.52 -19.14 1.35
C HIS A 256 15.56 -20.32 1.36
N VAL A 257 16.08 -21.54 1.14
CA VAL A 257 15.31 -22.78 1.23
C VAL A 257 15.96 -23.81 2.16
N GLU A 258 15.12 -24.59 2.82
CA GLU A 258 15.50 -25.71 3.68
C GLU A 258 14.72 -26.99 3.33
N GLY A 259 15.20 -28.13 3.83
CA GLY A 259 14.56 -29.43 3.64
C GLY A 259 15.02 -30.17 2.39
N PRO A 260 14.26 -31.18 1.91
CA PRO A 260 14.71 -32.08 0.83
C PRO A 260 15.10 -31.42 -0.49
N ILE A 261 14.60 -30.23 -0.81
CA ILE A 261 15.03 -29.46 -1.99
C ILE A 261 16.52 -29.11 -1.96
N VAL A 262 17.13 -29.03 -0.77
CA VAL A 262 18.57 -28.75 -0.63
C VAL A 262 19.42 -29.89 -1.19
N ASP A 263 18.94 -31.13 -1.18
CA ASP A 263 19.62 -32.26 -1.84
C ASP A 263 19.73 -32.02 -3.36
N SER A 264 18.71 -31.43 -3.99
CA SER A 264 18.69 -31.08 -5.41
C SER A 264 19.74 -30.01 -5.72
N ILE A 265 19.79 -28.93 -4.94
CA ILE A 265 20.72 -27.82 -5.14
C ILE A 265 22.17 -28.25 -4.83
N TYR A 266 22.35 -29.11 -3.83
CA TYR A 266 23.65 -29.71 -3.53
C TYR A 266 24.17 -30.59 -4.67
N ASP A 267 23.31 -31.45 -5.24
CA ASP A 267 23.63 -32.26 -6.42
C ASP A 267 24.03 -31.35 -7.60
N THR A 268 23.29 -30.25 -7.82
CA THR A 268 23.65 -29.21 -8.80
C THR A 268 25.03 -28.59 -8.53
N ALA A 269 25.38 -28.33 -7.27
CA ALA A 269 26.71 -27.83 -6.91
C ALA A 269 27.82 -28.81 -7.31
N LEU A 270 27.63 -30.11 -7.04
CA LEU A 270 28.58 -31.16 -7.40
C LEU A 270 28.70 -31.32 -8.93
N ILE A 271 27.57 -31.32 -9.64
CA ILE A 271 27.52 -31.43 -11.11
C ILE A 271 28.23 -30.24 -11.75
N THR A 272 27.97 -29.03 -11.24
CA THR A 272 28.62 -27.79 -11.69
C THR A 272 30.12 -27.79 -11.35
N TRP A 273 30.52 -28.41 -10.24
CA TRP A 273 31.93 -28.47 -9.85
C TRP A 273 32.79 -29.28 -10.83
N GLN A 274 32.26 -30.43 -11.29
CA GLN A 274 32.86 -31.43 -12.20
C GLN A 274 34.19 -32.07 -11.76
N ASN A 275 35.11 -31.27 -11.22
CA ASN A 275 36.46 -31.64 -10.80
C ASN A 275 36.49 -32.51 -9.55
N ALA A 276 37.62 -33.18 -9.30
CA ALA A 276 37.85 -33.87 -8.03
C ALA A 276 37.67 -32.91 -6.84
N LEU A 277 37.07 -33.40 -5.76
CA LEU A 277 36.78 -32.59 -4.58
C LEU A 277 37.88 -32.82 -3.55
N HIS A 278 38.78 -31.85 -3.35
CA HIS A 278 39.89 -31.99 -2.42
C HIS A 278 39.98 -30.81 -1.43
N PRO A 279 39.83 -31.05 -0.11
CA PRO A 279 39.32 -32.27 0.53
C PRO A 279 37.85 -32.58 0.15
N GLU A 280 37.44 -33.81 0.44
CA GLU A 280 36.09 -34.34 0.18
C GLU A 280 35.07 -33.67 1.13
N PRO A 281 33.92 -33.17 0.64
CA PRO A 281 32.91 -32.53 1.47
C PRO A 281 32.33 -33.51 2.50
N PRO A 282 32.28 -33.19 3.81
CA PRO A 282 31.88 -34.16 4.83
C PRO A 282 30.38 -34.50 4.78
N SER A 283 29.58 -33.66 4.11
CA SER A 283 28.12 -33.78 4.02
C SER A 283 27.66 -34.62 2.83
N LEU A 284 28.59 -35.22 2.06
CA LEU A 284 28.27 -36.24 1.06
C LEU A 284 27.42 -37.38 1.68
N GLN A 285 27.75 -37.78 2.91
CA GLN A 285 27.10 -38.87 3.65
C GLN A 285 25.86 -38.46 4.44
N THR A 286 25.50 -37.17 4.49
CA THR A 286 24.37 -36.69 5.30
C THR A 286 23.39 -35.90 4.43
N PRO A 287 22.49 -36.60 3.70
CA PRO A 287 21.45 -35.96 2.90
C PRO A 287 20.55 -35.01 3.70
N ALA A 288 20.06 -33.96 3.06
CA ALA A 288 19.14 -33.00 3.66
C ALA A 288 17.83 -33.67 4.10
N THR A 289 17.39 -34.68 3.33
CA THR A 289 16.25 -35.56 3.66
C THR A 289 16.35 -36.23 5.04
N GLU A 290 17.55 -36.43 5.59
CA GLU A 290 17.78 -37.04 6.90
C GLU A 290 18.00 -36.01 8.03
N GLY A 291 18.21 -34.73 7.69
CA GLY A 291 18.66 -33.67 8.62
C GLY A 291 17.57 -32.92 9.39
N GLY A 292 16.29 -33.04 8.99
CA GLY A 292 15.18 -32.25 9.56
C GLY A 292 15.20 -30.77 9.16
N SER A 293 14.16 -30.01 9.53
CA SER A 293 14.09 -28.55 9.29
C SER A 293 14.73 -27.80 10.47
N HIS A 294 15.79 -27.03 10.19
CA HIS A 294 16.62 -26.37 11.21
C HIS A 294 15.93 -25.19 11.87
N THR A 295 15.02 -24.51 11.17
CA THR A 295 14.21 -23.41 11.71
C THR A 295 13.16 -23.84 12.75
N SER A 296 12.94 -25.14 12.96
CA SER A 296 11.89 -25.67 13.87
C SER A 296 12.36 -26.09 15.27
N THR A 297 13.67 -26.18 15.54
CA THR A 297 14.19 -26.79 16.78
C THR A 297 14.74 -25.78 17.77
N ASN A 298 13.87 -24.92 18.37
CA ASN A 298 14.18 -24.24 19.65
C ASN A 298 12.98 -23.68 20.46
N SER A 299 11.73 -24.07 20.19
CA SER A 299 10.57 -23.63 20.99
C SER A 299 10.00 -24.72 21.92
N SER A 300 10.84 -25.52 22.58
CA SER A 300 10.39 -26.45 23.62
C SER A 300 10.53 -25.84 25.02
N THR A 301 9.60 -24.96 25.39
CA THR A 301 9.00 -24.82 26.76
C THR A 301 8.05 -23.62 26.80
N THR A 302 6.76 -23.83 26.51
CA THR A 302 5.64 -23.26 27.26
C THR A 302 4.32 -23.93 26.86
N THR A 303 3.59 -24.30 27.89
CA THR A 303 2.27 -24.97 27.98
C THR A 303 1.18 -24.49 27.03
N GLU A 304 0.46 -25.48 26.48
CA GLU A 304 -0.94 -25.54 26.07
C GLU A 304 -1.79 -24.26 26.28
N ASN A 305 -2.06 -23.56 25.18
CA ASN A 305 -3.30 -22.81 24.89
C ASN A 305 -3.32 -22.47 23.38
N GLN A 306 -3.54 -23.47 22.53
CA GLN A 306 -3.43 -23.33 21.07
C GLN A 306 -4.80 -23.17 20.40
N ALA A 307 -5.25 -21.92 20.33
CA ALA A 307 -6.24 -21.43 19.35
C ALA A 307 -6.21 -19.89 19.26
N SER A 308 -5.04 -19.27 19.12
CA SER A 308 -4.94 -17.79 19.00
C SER A 308 -3.62 -17.23 18.41
N HIS A 309 -2.74 -18.06 17.84
CA HIS A 309 -1.43 -17.59 17.34
C HIS A 309 -1.23 -17.91 15.84
N LEU A 310 -2.07 -17.33 14.99
CA LEU A 310 -1.81 -17.12 13.54
C LEU A 310 -1.44 -15.65 13.28
N ARG A 311 -0.67 -15.06 14.20
CA ARG A 311 -0.19 -13.68 14.15
C ARG A 311 1.33 -13.73 14.09
N ASP A 312 1.91 -12.83 13.32
CA ASP A 312 3.35 -12.60 13.09
C ASP A 312 3.90 -13.22 11.79
N PHE A 313 3.22 -12.96 10.68
CA PHE A 313 3.93 -12.71 9.42
C PHE A 313 4.08 -11.19 9.29
N THR A 314 5.31 -10.74 9.03
CA THR A 314 5.75 -9.34 8.88
C THR A 314 5.90 -8.51 10.16
N THR A 315 7.07 -7.88 10.26
CA THR A 315 7.52 -6.99 11.36
C THR A 315 7.49 -7.67 12.73
N ILE A 316 8.65 -8.18 13.18
CA ILE A 316 8.96 -8.00 14.61
C ILE A 316 8.68 -6.52 14.83
N GLN A 317 7.69 -6.19 15.65
CA GLN A 317 7.49 -4.79 16.05
C GLN A 317 8.89 -4.24 16.35
N ALA A 318 9.14 -2.99 15.98
CA ALA A 318 10.16 -2.24 16.69
C ALA A 318 9.69 -2.20 18.16
N ASP A 319 9.88 -3.31 18.86
CA ASP A 319 9.95 -3.36 20.30
C ASP A 319 10.95 -2.26 20.64
N ASN A 320 10.72 -1.59 21.76
CA ASN A 320 11.54 -0.47 22.25
C ASN A 320 13.01 -0.88 22.58
N GLY A 321 13.59 -1.85 21.87
CA GLY A 321 14.98 -2.24 21.91
C GLY A 321 15.88 -1.26 21.17
N GLU A 322 17.16 -1.26 21.56
CA GLU A 322 18.15 -0.35 21.00
C GLU A 322 18.45 -0.66 19.52
N PRO A 323 18.72 0.37 18.69
CA PRO A 323 19.14 0.19 17.30
C PRO A 323 20.33 -0.76 17.20
N LEU A 324 20.19 -1.80 16.37
CA LEU A 324 21.27 -2.74 16.09
C LEU A 324 22.24 -2.15 15.06
N PRO A 325 23.56 -2.29 15.26
CA PRO A 325 24.55 -1.81 14.30
C PRO A 325 24.51 -2.63 13.01
N GLU A 326 24.68 -1.94 11.88
CA GLU A 326 24.69 -2.54 10.56
C GLU A 326 25.93 -3.43 10.35
N HIS A 327 25.74 -4.60 9.73
CA HIS A 327 26.83 -5.54 9.44
C HIS A 327 27.66 -5.05 8.25
N PHE A 328 28.90 -4.66 8.51
CA PHE A 328 29.90 -4.35 7.48
C PHE A 328 31.10 -5.29 7.57
N PRO A 329 31.94 -5.40 6.51
CA PRO A 329 33.16 -6.19 6.54
C PRO A 329 34.13 -5.79 7.67
N ASP A 330 34.34 -4.49 7.88
CA ASP A 330 35.27 -3.93 8.87
C ASP A 330 34.72 -3.86 10.30
N ARG A 331 33.41 -3.97 10.45
CA ARG A 331 32.68 -4.01 11.74
C ARG A 331 31.59 -5.10 11.67
N PRO A 332 32.00 -6.37 11.72
CA PRO A 332 31.09 -7.46 11.49
C PRO A 332 30.15 -7.70 12.67
N HIS A 333 28.87 -7.95 12.37
CA HIS A 333 27.83 -8.30 13.32
C HIS A 333 27.08 -9.50 12.77
N TYR A 334 27.53 -10.70 13.15
CA TYR A 334 26.93 -11.95 12.70
C TYR A 334 25.78 -12.34 13.63
N ASP A 335 24.63 -12.66 13.03
CA ASP A 335 23.43 -13.09 13.74
C ASP A 335 23.34 -14.62 13.78
N ASP A 336 22.78 -15.17 14.85
CA ASP A 336 22.72 -16.61 15.07
C ASP A 336 21.57 -17.28 14.27
N ASP A 337 20.51 -16.54 13.94
CA ASP A 337 19.32 -17.03 13.24
C ASP A 337 18.70 -15.97 12.31
N ILE A 338 17.74 -16.38 11.47
CA ILE A 338 17.05 -15.51 10.51
C ILE A 338 16.29 -14.38 11.22
N GLU A 339 15.77 -14.61 12.43
CA GLU A 339 15.02 -13.60 13.17
C GLU A 339 15.94 -12.43 13.58
N GLY A 340 17.14 -12.74 14.09
CA GLY A 340 18.18 -11.76 14.37
C GLY A 340 18.61 -10.98 13.13
N GLU A 341 18.76 -11.66 12.00
CA GLU A 341 19.08 -11.03 10.71
C GLU A 341 17.97 -10.06 10.27
N VAL A 342 16.70 -10.49 10.31
CA VAL A 342 15.54 -9.65 9.98
C VAL A 342 15.50 -8.41 10.88
N ARG A 343 15.71 -8.59 12.19
CA ARG A 343 15.75 -7.48 13.16
C ARG A 343 16.87 -6.49 12.87
N ARG A 344 18.08 -6.99 12.57
CA ARG A 344 19.22 -6.12 12.21
C ARG A 344 18.93 -5.37 10.91
N MET A 345 18.40 -6.05 9.90
CA MET A 345 18.07 -5.41 8.63
C MET A 345 16.98 -4.36 8.77
N GLN A 346 15.95 -4.59 9.58
CA GLN A 346 14.96 -3.56 9.90
C GLN A 346 15.60 -2.33 10.58
N SER A 347 16.57 -2.54 11.49
CA SER A 347 17.34 -1.46 12.09
C SER A 347 18.17 -0.66 11.07
N CYS A 348 18.75 -1.31 10.06
CA CYS A 348 19.51 -0.62 9.00
C CYS A 348 18.66 0.35 8.18
N TYR A 349 17.40 0.00 7.95
CA TYR A 349 16.41 0.76 7.18
C TYR A 349 15.58 1.73 8.03
N ALA A 350 15.80 1.76 9.36
CA ALA A 350 15.14 2.69 10.25
C ALA A 350 15.60 4.15 10.02
N LEU A 351 14.70 5.08 10.35
CA LEU A 351 14.94 6.53 10.24
C LEU A 351 16.08 6.98 11.16
N LYS A 352 17.05 7.71 10.60
CA LYS A 352 18.05 8.46 11.38
C LYS A 352 17.56 9.87 11.71
N GLN A 353 18.19 10.52 12.68
CA GLN A 353 17.80 11.87 13.11
C GLN A 353 17.90 12.86 11.93
N GLY A 354 16.77 13.51 11.60
CA GLY A 354 16.68 14.47 10.50
C GLY A 354 16.54 13.85 9.11
N GLU A 355 16.41 12.52 9.02
CA GLU A 355 16.19 11.77 7.78
C GLU A 355 14.68 11.53 7.55
N SER A 356 14.22 11.65 6.30
CA SER A 356 12.89 11.20 5.88
C SER A 356 12.88 9.69 5.55
N ARG A 357 11.72 9.06 5.37
CA ARG A 357 11.66 7.62 5.02
C ARG A 357 12.22 7.38 3.63
N LEU A 358 11.97 8.31 2.71
CA LEU A 358 12.56 8.32 1.39
C LEU A 358 14.09 8.38 1.45
N GLN A 359 14.64 9.26 2.29
CA GLN A 359 16.09 9.37 2.49
C GLN A 359 16.68 8.10 3.13
N ALA A 360 15.97 7.46 4.07
CA ALA A 360 16.40 6.19 4.66
C ALA A 360 16.49 5.06 3.62
N ALA A 361 15.50 4.96 2.72
CA ALA A 361 15.55 4.02 1.60
C ALA A 361 16.70 4.35 0.63
N ASN A 362 16.84 5.62 0.23
CA ASN A 362 17.91 6.09 -0.64
C ASN A 362 19.30 5.77 -0.10
N ARG A 363 19.53 5.99 1.20
CA ARG A 363 20.80 5.66 1.86
C ARG A 363 21.19 4.20 1.70
N GLN A 364 20.22 3.28 1.80
CA GLN A 364 20.49 1.85 1.64
C GLN A 364 20.64 1.46 0.16
N LEU A 365 19.82 2.02 -0.74
CA LEU A 365 19.94 1.80 -2.19
C LEU A 365 21.24 2.36 -2.76
N ASN A 366 21.86 3.36 -2.13
CA ASN A 366 23.16 3.93 -2.52
C ASN A 366 24.37 3.19 -1.94
N LEU A 367 24.21 2.20 -1.06
CA LEU A 367 25.32 1.65 -0.25
C LEU A 367 26.50 1.14 -1.09
N ALA A 368 26.22 0.48 -2.22
CA ALA A 368 27.22 -0.11 -3.11
C ALA A 368 27.29 0.60 -4.48
N VAL A 369 26.70 1.79 -4.61
CA VAL A 369 26.66 2.54 -5.86
C VAL A 369 27.89 3.44 -5.97
N GLU A 370 28.62 3.34 -7.10
CA GLU A 370 29.85 4.14 -7.32
C GLU A 370 29.57 5.65 -7.37
N HIS A 371 28.43 6.03 -7.95
CA HIS A 371 27.97 7.40 -8.05
C HIS A 371 26.58 7.54 -7.42
N PRO A 372 26.51 7.69 -6.08
CA PRO A 372 25.25 7.86 -5.38
C PRO A 372 24.44 9.02 -5.94
N ILE A 373 23.12 8.85 -5.95
CA ILE A 373 22.18 9.87 -6.39
C ILE A 373 21.23 10.25 -5.26
N GLU A 374 20.80 11.50 -5.26
CA GLU A 374 19.76 11.99 -4.35
C GLU A 374 18.39 11.34 -4.69
N PRO A 375 17.49 11.22 -3.70
CA PRO A 375 16.14 10.76 -3.96
C PRO A 375 15.34 11.79 -4.76
N THR A 376 14.54 11.32 -5.71
CA THR A 376 13.60 12.15 -6.50
C THR A 376 12.14 11.74 -6.30
N GLY A 377 11.91 10.59 -5.66
CA GLY A 377 10.59 10.03 -5.39
C GLY A 377 9.70 10.90 -4.49
N PRO A 378 8.38 10.65 -4.47
CA PRO A 378 7.51 11.17 -3.42
C PRO A 378 7.93 10.59 -2.05
N GLU A 379 7.64 11.32 -0.98
CA GLU A 379 7.92 10.81 0.38
C GLU A 379 7.19 9.48 0.63
N ILE A 380 7.85 8.58 1.36
CA ILE A 380 7.28 7.27 1.69
C ILE A 380 6.37 7.43 2.91
N ASP A 381 5.13 6.97 2.80
CA ASP A 381 4.16 6.99 3.90
C ASP A 381 4.56 6.02 5.03
N ALA A 382 4.11 6.32 6.25
CA ALA A 382 4.34 5.43 7.39
C ALA A 382 3.64 4.07 7.19
N GLY A 383 4.39 2.98 7.32
CA GLY A 383 3.92 1.61 7.04
C GLY A 383 4.32 1.10 5.65
N ASP A 384 4.77 1.97 4.74
CA ASP A 384 5.22 1.60 3.38
C ASP A 384 6.75 1.64 3.23
N GLU A 385 7.48 1.62 4.35
CA GLU A 385 8.94 1.57 4.39
C GLU A 385 9.50 0.34 3.67
N MET A 386 10.72 0.47 3.15
CA MET A 386 11.39 -0.66 2.52
C MET A 386 11.79 -1.71 3.56
N THR A 387 11.17 -2.89 3.48
CA THR A 387 11.48 -4.06 4.32
C THR A 387 12.15 -5.15 3.46
N PRO A 388 13.48 -5.18 3.37
CA PRO A 388 14.19 -6.02 2.39
C PRO A 388 14.12 -7.51 2.71
N TYR A 389 13.95 -7.89 3.98
CA TYR A 389 13.94 -9.28 4.45
C TYR A 389 12.51 -9.67 4.82
N ILE A 390 11.91 -10.53 3.98
CA ILE A 390 10.53 -10.99 4.10
C ILE A 390 10.55 -12.41 4.68
N SER A 391 10.22 -12.53 5.96
CA SER A 391 10.15 -13.81 6.67
C SER A 391 8.80 -14.50 6.46
N THR A 392 8.85 -15.77 6.09
CA THR A 392 7.70 -16.68 5.94
C THR A 392 7.75 -17.83 6.95
N ILE A 393 8.59 -17.70 7.99
CA ILE A 393 8.85 -18.72 9.02
C ILE A 393 7.56 -19.23 9.68
N GLY A 394 6.53 -18.40 9.80
CA GLY A 394 5.30 -18.71 10.54
C GLY A 394 4.46 -19.88 10.00
N ASP A 395 4.66 -20.32 8.74
CA ASP A 395 3.88 -21.42 8.18
C ASP A 395 4.56 -22.77 8.35
N GLY A 396 5.90 -22.81 8.37
CA GLY A 396 6.73 -24.03 8.52
C GLY A 396 6.41 -25.19 7.56
N LYS A 397 5.48 -25.00 6.63
CA LYS A 397 4.93 -26.05 5.80
C LYS A 397 5.78 -26.21 4.56
N PRO A 398 6.21 -27.44 4.24
CA PRO A 398 6.86 -27.67 2.98
C PRO A 398 5.89 -27.39 1.83
N VAL A 399 6.42 -26.88 0.72
CA VAL A 399 5.69 -26.67 -0.53
C VAL A 399 6.38 -27.44 -1.66
N PRO A 400 5.65 -27.84 -2.71
CA PRO A 400 6.23 -28.46 -3.88
C PRO A 400 7.22 -27.54 -4.57
N MET A 401 8.37 -28.10 -4.98
CA MET A 401 9.46 -27.35 -5.59
C MET A 401 10.15 -28.18 -6.69
N ALA A 402 10.68 -27.54 -7.72
CA ALA A 402 11.47 -28.22 -8.75
C ALA A 402 12.65 -27.36 -9.22
N LEU A 403 13.79 -27.99 -9.51
CA LEU A 403 14.89 -27.32 -10.20
C LEU A 403 14.66 -27.39 -11.72
N VAL A 404 14.56 -26.21 -12.32
CA VAL A 404 14.32 -26.02 -13.76
C VAL A 404 15.47 -25.18 -14.33
N SER A 405 16.64 -25.79 -14.30
CA SER A 405 17.92 -25.19 -14.64
C SER A 405 18.34 -25.54 -16.08
N ARG A 406 19.51 -25.05 -16.52
CA ARG A 406 20.11 -25.43 -17.81
C ARG A 406 21.64 -25.43 -17.79
N PRO A 407 22.32 -26.27 -18.59
CA PRO A 407 23.78 -26.33 -18.68
C PRO A 407 24.37 -25.20 -19.53
N PRO A 408 25.69 -24.93 -19.42
CA PRO A 408 26.36 -23.96 -20.28
C PRO A 408 26.52 -24.52 -21.70
N TYR A 409 26.23 -23.68 -22.69
CA TYR A 409 26.30 -24.03 -24.11
C TYR A 409 27.19 -23.04 -24.89
N GLY A 410 28.38 -23.50 -25.27
CA GLY A 410 29.43 -22.65 -25.83
C GLY A 410 29.37 -22.42 -27.35
N ALA A 411 28.58 -23.20 -28.09
CA ALA A 411 28.54 -23.07 -29.55
C ALA A 411 27.84 -21.77 -29.97
N ILE A 412 28.32 -21.14 -31.05
CA ILE A 412 27.77 -19.91 -31.61
C ILE A 412 26.59 -20.27 -32.53
N ASP A 413 25.53 -20.83 -31.95
CA ASP A 413 24.25 -21.07 -32.62
C ASP A 413 23.09 -21.07 -31.61
N SER A 414 21.86 -21.15 -32.10
CA SER A 414 20.64 -21.07 -31.29
C SER A 414 19.99 -22.44 -31.05
N LYS A 415 20.76 -23.54 -31.04
CA LYS A 415 20.19 -24.91 -30.97
C LYS A 415 19.83 -25.37 -29.56
N SER A 416 20.47 -24.81 -28.53
CA SER A 416 20.26 -25.22 -27.13
C SER A 416 19.04 -24.53 -26.49
N VAL A 417 17.86 -24.74 -27.08
CA VAL A 417 16.59 -24.13 -26.62
C VAL A 417 15.69 -25.07 -25.84
N HIS A 418 15.71 -26.36 -26.16
CA HIS A 418 14.84 -27.34 -25.53
C HIS A 418 15.53 -27.90 -24.28
N VAL A 419 15.40 -27.15 -23.18
CA VAL A 419 15.99 -27.47 -21.88
C VAL A 419 14.96 -27.20 -20.78
N PRO A 420 15.08 -27.85 -19.60
CA PRO A 420 14.11 -27.74 -18.52
C PRO A 420 13.71 -26.32 -18.13
N GLN A 421 14.67 -25.40 -18.05
CA GLN A 421 14.42 -23.97 -17.79
C GLN A 421 13.42 -23.35 -18.77
N ASN A 422 13.74 -23.42 -20.07
CA ASN A 422 12.97 -22.74 -21.11
C ASN A 422 11.58 -23.36 -21.23
N GLU A 423 11.48 -24.69 -21.13
CA GLU A 423 10.18 -25.36 -21.15
C GLU A 423 9.35 -25.08 -19.91
N ALA A 424 9.95 -24.88 -18.73
CA ALA A 424 9.20 -24.47 -17.54
C ALA A 424 8.52 -23.12 -17.77
N TRP A 425 9.28 -22.11 -18.21
CA TRP A 425 8.75 -20.78 -18.52
C TRP A 425 7.69 -20.83 -19.61
N LEU A 426 7.99 -21.48 -20.74
CA LEU A 426 7.05 -21.57 -21.85
C LEU A 426 5.80 -22.36 -21.47
N SER A 427 5.92 -23.45 -20.70
CA SER A 427 4.77 -24.24 -20.27
C SER A 427 3.84 -23.45 -19.36
N LEU A 428 4.38 -22.73 -18.37
CA LEU A 428 3.58 -21.85 -17.51
C LEU A 428 2.86 -20.78 -18.33
N ILE A 429 3.56 -20.10 -19.25
CA ILE A 429 2.96 -19.08 -20.14
C ILE A 429 1.89 -19.68 -21.06
N ARG A 430 2.12 -20.88 -21.62
CA ARG A 430 1.14 -21.59 -22.46
C ARG A 430 -0.12 -21.97 -21.68
N ASN A 431 0.01 -22.30 -20.40
CA ASN A 431 -1.07 -22.82 -19.59
C ASN A 431 -1.78 -21.79 -18.69
N ALA A 432 -1.21 -20.60 -18.53
CA ALA A 432 -1.76 -19.47 -17.78
C ALA A 432 -3.24 -19.21 -18.09
N LYS A 433 -4.02 -18.87 -17.05
CA LYS A 433 -5.47 -18.65 -17.10
C LYS A 433 -5.89 -17.22 -16.83
N HIS A 434 -5.13 -16.49 -16.03
CA HIS A 434 -5.51 -15.19 -15.51
C HIS A 434 -4.42 -14.16 -15.76
N ASN A 435 -3.21 -14.39 -15.25
CA ASN A 435 -2.14 -13.40 -15.32
C ASN A 435 -0.75 -14.04 -15.39
N ILE A 436 0.17 -13.29 -16.00
CA ILE A 436 1.59 -13.56 -16.05
C ILE A 436 2.31 -12.29 -15.59
N PHE A 437 3.13 -12.41 -14.55
CA PHE A 437 4.02 -11.37 -14.08
C PHE A 437 5.47 -11.76 -14.35
N ILE A 438 6.26 -10.87 -14.94
CA ILE A 438 7.70 -11.08 -15.19
C ILE A 438 8.48 -9.87 -14.68
N GLN A 439 9.55 -10.11 -13.94
CA GLN A 439 10.55 -9.11 -13.62
C GLN A 439 11.93 -9.65 -13.99
N THR A 440 12.62 -8.93 -14.86
CA THR A 440 13.89 -9.34 -15.48
C THR A 440 14.67 -8.08 -15.85
N PRO A 441 16.01 -8.05 -15.77
CA PRO A 441 16.77 -6.90 -16.26
C PRO A 441 16.53 -6.65 -17.75
N ASP A 442 16.63 -7.72 -18.55
CA ASP A 442 16.44 -7.74 -20.00
C ASP A 442 15.41 -8.79 -20.43
N LEU A 443 14.64 -8.46 -21.46
CA LEU A 443 13.61 -9.31 -22.06
C LEU A 443 13.66 -9.22 -23.58
N ASN A 444 14.36 -10.16 -24.23
CA ASN A 444 14.48 -10.20 -25.69
C ASN A 444 14.55 -11.61 -26.29
N ALA A 445 14.38 -12.66 -25.49
CA ALA A 445 14.48 -14.03 -25.96
C ALA A 445 13.46 -14.35 -27.06
N ALA A 446 13.95 -14.78 -28.23
CA ALA A 446 13.11 -15.05 -29.40
C ALA A 446 11.95 -16.04 -29.15
N PRO A 447 12.09 -17.13 -28.35
CA PRO A 447 10.97 -18.04 -28.09
C PRO A 447 9.90 -17.47 -27.15
N LEU A 448 10.28 -16.53 -26.27
CA LEU A 448 9.38 -15.93 -25.29
C LEU A 448 8.34 -15.01 -25.95
N ILE A 449 8.78 -14.18 -26.89
CA ILE A 449 7.93 -13.12 -27.47
C ILE A 449 6.65 -13.68 -28.12
N PRO A 450 6.70 -14.74 -28.95
CA PRO A 450 5.48 -15.37 -29.47
C PRO A 450 4.60 -15.96 -28.37
N ALA A 451 5.18 -16.56 -27.32
CA ALA A 451 4.41 -17.17 -26.24
C ALA A 451 3.58 -16.13 -25.47
N LEU A 452 4.16 -14.95 -25.20
CA LEU A 452 3.43 -13.83 -24.59
C LEU A 452 2.30 -13.31 -25.49
N LYS A 453 2.53 -13.19 -26.80
CA LYS A 453 1.48 -12.81 -27.76
C LYS A 453 0.32 -13.80 -27.77
N GLU A 454 0.61 -15.10 -27.73
CA GLU A 454 -0.43 -16.12 -27.66
C GLU A 454 -1.17 -16.10 -26.32
N ALA A 455 -0.52 -15.77 -25.20
CA ALA A 455 -1.20 -15.58 -23.92
C ALA A 455 -2.19 -14.42 -23.96
N LEU A 456 -1.77 -13.26 -24.49
CA LEU A 456 -2.64 -12.10 -24.66
C LEU A 456 -3.85 -12.40 -25.55
N LYS A 457 -3.66 -13.14 -26.66
CA LYS A 457 -4.77 -13.58 -27.54
C LYS A 457 -5.77 -14.50 -26.83
N ARG A 458 -5.34 -15.23 -25.81
CA ARG A 458 -6.22 -16.07 -24.98
C ARG A 458 -6.95 -15.27 -23.89
N GLY A 459 -6.70 -13.97 -23.77
CA GLY A 459 -7.29 -13.12 -22.73
C GLY A 459 -6.56 -13.15 -21.40
N VAL A 460 -5.29 -13.59 -21.37
CA VAL A 460 -4.44 -13.58 -20.17
C VAL A 460 -3.74 -12.24 -20.06
N GLU A 461 -3.76 -11.64 -18.87
CA GLU A 461 -3.01 -10.41 -18.59
C GLU A 461 -1.51 -10.68 -18.53
N VAL A 462 -0.71 -9.85 -19.19
CA VAL A 462 0.75 -9.92 -19.17
C VAL A 462 1.30 -8.61 -18.64
N THR A 463 1.94 -8.67 -17.49
CA THR A 463 2.64 -7.56 -16.87
C THR A 463 4.13 -7.89 -16.81
N TYR A 464 4.99 -7.03 -17.32
CA TYR A 464 6.42 -7.18 -17.10
C TYR A 464 7.14 -5.87 -16.77
N TYR A 465 8.14 -6.01 -15.90
CA TYR A 465 9.08 -4.97 -15.51
C TYR A 465 10.47 -5.31 -16.07
N VAL A 466 11.06 -4.33 -16.77
CA VAL A 466 12.41 -4.37 -17.32
C VAL A 466 13.23 -3.17 -16.84
N CYS A 467 14.54 -3.21 -17.04
CA CYS A 467 15.39 -2.08 -16.71
C CYS A 467 15.68 -1.20 -17.92
N PHE A 468 15.56 0.11 -17.70
CA PHE A 468 15.71 1.07 -18.77
C PHE A 468 17.17 1.13 -19.24
N GLY A 469 17.41 0.72 -20.49
CA GLY A 469 18.73 0.70 -21.10
C GLY A 469 19.70 -0.34 -20.53
N TYR A 470 19.20 -1.35 -19.81
CA TYR A 470 20.05 -2.36 -19.22
C TYR A 470 20.76 -3.15 -20.32
N ASN A 471 22.08 -3.28 -20.16
CA ASN A 471 22.99 -3.89 -21.15
C ASN A 471 22.77 -3.55 -22.65
N ASP A 472 22.17 -2.41 -23.00
CA ASP A 472 21.82 -2.06 -24.38
C ASP A 472 22.95 -2.30 -25.42
N PRO A 473 24.22 -1.91 -25.16
CA PRO A 473 25.32 -2.19 -26.08
C PRO A 473 25.55 -3.69 -26.35
N GLY A 474 25.34 -4.54 -25.34
CA GLY A 474 25.45 -6.00 -25.45
C GLY A 474 24.27 -6.61 -26.21
N GLU A 475 23.05 -6.15 -25.90
CA GLU A 475 21.83 -6.66 -26.55
C GLU A 475 21.71 -6.26 -28.02
N MET A 476 22.43 -5.22 -28.45
CA MET A 476 22.53 -4.78 -29.84
C MET A 476 23.52 -5.59 -30.69
N ILE A 477 24.30 -6.51 -30.10
CA ILE A 477 25.21 -7.37 -30.85
C ILE A 477 24.38 -8.30 -31.77
N PRO A 478 24.79 -8.49 -33.05
CA PRO A 478 24.06 -9.39 -33.96
C PRO A 478 23.84 -10.78 -33.36
N GLY A 479 22.57 -11.16 -33.26
CA GLY A 479 22.14 -12.43 -32.68
C GLY A 479 21.63 -12.36 -31.24
N GLN A 480 21.73 -11.22 -30.53
CA GLN A 480 21.30 -11.07 -29.13
C GLN A 480 19.84 -10.61 -28.95
N GLY A 481 19.06 -10.48 -30.02
CA GLY A 481 17.61 -10.20 -29.93
C GLY A 481 17.20 -8.73 -29.87
N GLY A 482 18.08 -7.83 -29.43
CA GLY A 482 17.83 -6.37 -29.37
C GLY A 482 17.44 -5.87 -27.98
N THR A 483 17.28 -4.55 -27.83
CA THR A 483 17.07 -3.92 -26.52
C THR A 483 15.64 -4.05 -25.99
N ASN A 484 15.44 -3.82 -24.69
CA ASN A 484 14.12 -3.80 -24.05
C ASN A 484 13.13 -2.87 -24.76
N ASP A 485 13.58 -1.67 -25.15
CA ASP A 485 12.75 -0.69 -25.86
C ASP A 485 12.33 -1.19 -27.24
N GLN A 486 13.24 -1.84 -27.98
CA GLN A 486 12.93 -2.40 -29.30
C GLN A 486 11.90 -3.52 -29.17
N ILE A 487 12.05 -4.40 -28.18
CA ILE A 487 11.11 -5.50 -27.94
C ILE A 487 9.75 -4.99 -27.49
N ALA A 488 9.69 -4.01 -26.58
CA ALA A 488 8.46 -3.38 -26.16
C ALA A 488 7.72 -2.74 -27.35
N GLN A 489 8.42 -1.99 -28.19
CA GLN A 489 7.85 -1.39 -29.41
C GLN A 489 7.35 -2.46 -30.40
N ASN A 490 8.11 -3.53 -30.59
CA ASN A 490 7.73 -4.65 -31.47
C ASN A 490 6.50 -5.40 -30.95
N LEU A 491 6.39 -5.60 -29.63
CA LEU A 491 5.24 -6.27 -29.03
C LEU A 491 3.99 -5.38 -29.16
N VAL A 492 4.08 -4.11 -28.78
CA VAL A 492 2.98 -3.13 -28.86
C VAL A 492 2.51 -2.91 -30.29
N SER A 493 3.43 -2.81 -31.26
CA SER A 493 3.09 -2.61 -32.67
C SER A 493 2.49 -3.85 -33.32
N SER A 494 2.80 -5.05 -32.81
CA SER A 494 2.21 -6.29 -33.31
C SER A 494 0.76 -6.52 -32.88
N LEU A 495 0.26 -5.74 -31.92
CA LEU A 495 -1.13 -5.78 -31.45
C LEU A 495 -1.93 -4.63 -32.09
N THR A 496 -3.12 -4.94 -32.59
CA THR A 496 -4.00 -3.94 -33.19
C THR A 496 -4.33 -2.83 -32.18
N LYS A 497 -4.28 -1.57 -32.62
CA LYS A 497 -4.66 -0.43 -31.78
C LYS A 497 -6.10 -0.62 -31.29
N ASP A 498 -6.33 -0.39 -30.00
CA ASP A 498 -7.63 -0.54 -29.30
C ASP A 498 -8.16 -1.98 -29.14
N SER A 499 -7.38 -3.01 -29.48
CA SER A 499 -7.79 -4.40 -29.30
C SER A 499 -7.86 -4.81 -27.81
N PRO A 500 -8.70 -5.81 -27.44
CA PRO A 500 -8.73 -6.33 -26.07
C PRO A 500 -7.37 -6.83 -25.59
N GLU A 501 -6.59 -7.49 -26.46
CA GLU A 501 -5.26 -8.00 -26.17
C GLU A 501 -4.29 -6.87 -25.79
N ARG A 502 -4.38 -5.72 -26.48
CA ARG A 502 -3.51 -4.57 -26.19
C ARG A 502 -3.80 -3.97 -24.81
N LYS A 503 -5.01 -4.11 -24.28
CA LYS A 503 -5.39 -3.62 -22.94
C LYS A 503 -4.89 -4.52 -21.82
N LEU A 504 -4.54 -5.77 -22.14
CA LEU A 504 -4.03 -6.79 -21.22
C LEU A 504 -2.50 -6.81 -21.14
N LEU A 505 -1.82 -5.99 -21.96
CA LEU A 505 -0.36 -5.89 -21.97
C LEU A 505 0.09 -4.66 -21.19
N HIS A 506 0.85 -4.90 -20.13
CA HIS A 506 1.43 -3.86 -19.28
C HIS A 506 2.95 -3.99 -19.26
N ILE A 507 3.62 -2.94 -19.74
CA ILE A 507 5.07 -2.87 -19.86
C ILE A 507 5.55 -1.72 -19.00
N TYR A 508 6.45 -2.01 -18.08
CA TYR A 508 6.99 -1.02 -17.16
C TYR A 508 8.51 -1.05 -17.15
N ASN A 509 9.11 0.13 -17.00
CA ASN A 509 10.49 0.26 -16.59
C ASN A 509 10.56 0.31 -15.07
N TYR A 510 11.55 -0.37 -14.48
CA TYR A 510 11.82 -0.29 -13.05
C TYR A 510 12.12 1.16 -12.63
N VAL A 511 11.50 1.56 -11.52
CA VAL A 511 11.75 2.81 -10.81
C VAL A 511 12.11 2.43 -9.37
N GLY A 512 13.29 2.86 -8.91
CA GLY A 512 13.70 2.64 -7.53
C GLY A 512 12.70 3.25 -6.55
N LYS A 513 12.51 2.63 -5.39
CA LYS A 513 11.60 3.13 -4.33
C LYS A 513 11.92 4.57 -3.91
N ASP A 514 13.16 5.02 -4.16
CA ASP A 514 13.66 6.36 -3.88
C ASP A 514 13.59 7.35 -5.05
N GLN A 515 13.06 6.95 -6.21
CA GLN A 515 13.02 7.74 -7.45
C GLN A 515 11.58 7.92 -7.97
N ASP A 516 11.32 8.96 -8.75
CA ASP A 516 10.01 9.20 -9.40
C ASP A 516 10.00 8.85 -10.90
N HIS A 517 11.14 8.44 -11.47
CA HIS A 517 11.31 8.07 -12.87
C HIS A 517 12.36 6.97 -13.05
N PRO A 518 12.31 6.19 -14.16
CA PRO A 518 13.33 5.20 -14.45
C PRO A 518 14.64 5.88 -14.81
N ILE A 519 15.74 5.31 -14.32
CA ILE A 519 17.09 5.81 -14.61
C ILE A 519 17.75 4.88 -15.62
N HIS A 520 18.29 5.46 -16.68
CA HIS A 520 18.97 4.68 -17.70
C HIS A 520 20.23 4.01 -17.12
N HIS A 521 20.42 2.72 -17.36
CA HIS A 521 21.51 1.92 -16.77
C HIS A 521 22.92 2.43 -17.12
N SER A 522 23.08 3.25 -18.17
CA SER A 522 24.36 3.93 -18.45
C SER A 522 24.84 4.83 -17.30
N PHE A 523 23.94 5.28 -16.42
CA PHE A 523 24.29 6.07 -15.24
C PHE A 523 24.77 5.21 -14.06
N LYS A 524 24.54 3.88 -14.08
CA LYS A 524 24.94 2.94 -13.02
C LYS A 524 24.54 3.41 -11.62
N ALA A 525 23.30 3.89 -11.52
CA ALA A 525 22.79 4.53 -10.31
C ALA A 525 21.59 3.79 -9.71
N ARG A 526 20.64 3.32 -10.51
CA ARG A 526 19.49 2.52 -10.07
C ARG A 526 19.08 1.54 -11.16
N SER A 527 19.30 0.26 -10.87
CA SER A 527 18.90 -0.83 -11.74
C SER A 527 18.17 -1.90 -10.94
N CYS A 528 17.42 -2.74 -11.64
CA CYS A 528 16.83 -3.95 -11.07
C CYS A 528 17.33 -5.15 -11.87
N HIS A 529 17.79 -6.15 -11.13
CA HIS A 529 18.40 -7.33 -11.69
C HIS A 529 17.75 -8.59 -11.10
N ILE A 530 16.49 -8.48 -10.71
CA ILE A 530 15.64 -9.60 -10.28
C ILE A 530 15.30 -10.46 -11.49
N LYS A 531 15.22 -11.79 -11.31
CA LYS A 531 14.75 -12.75 -12.31
C LYS A 531 13.61 -13.56 -11.72
N LEU A 532 12.39 -13.17 -12.07
CA LEU A 532 11.17 -13.70 -11.48
C LEU A 532 10.10 -13.82 -12.56
N LEU A 533 9.42 -14.97 -12.57
CA LEU A 533 8.20 -15.20 -13.32
C LEU A 533 7.15 -15.76 -12.37
N ILE A 534 5.96 -15.17 -12.33
CA ILE A 534 4.80 -15.66 -11.56
C ILE A 534 3.64 -15.83 -12.51
N VAL A 535 2.94 -16.96 -12.42
CA VAL A 535 1.75 -17.25 -13.24
C VAL A 535 0.56 -17.59 -12.35
N ASP A 536 -0.55 -16.95 -12.64
CA ASP A 536 -1.84 -17.11 -11.97
C ASP A 536 -1.78 -16.96 -10.44
N GLY A 537 -0.78 -16.21 -9.92
CA GLY A 537 -0.54 -16.02 -8.48
C GLY A 537 -0.31 -17.31 -7.69
N SER A 538 0.05 -18.41 -8.35
CA SER A 538 0.12 -19.76 -7.74
C SER A 538 1.43 -20.49 -7.98
N VAL A 539 2.06 -20.28 -9.14
CA VAL A 539 3.36 -20.87 -9.46
C VAL A 539 4.36 -19.79 -9.82
N GLY A 540 5.52 -19.80 -9.16
CA GLY A 540 6.62 -18.87 -9.37
C GLY A 540 7.91 -19.57 -9.80
N ILE A 541 8.74 -18.92 -10.61
CA ILE A 541 10.11 -19.32 -10.90
C ILE A 541 11.04 -18.16 -10.55
N GLN A 542 11.98 -18.40 -9.63
CA GLN A 542 13.04 -17.46 -9.24
C GLN A 542 14.40 -18.12 -9.38
N GLY A 543 15.40 -17.36 -9.81
CA GLY A 543 16.75 -17.88 -10.00
C GLY A 543 17.72 -16.88 -10.62
N SER A 544 18.63 -17.40 -11.42
CA SER A 544 19.69 -16.61 -12.06
C SER A 544 19.42 -16.22 -13.51
N GLY A 545 18.51 -16.91 -14.21
CA GLY A 545 18.31 -16.76 -15.65
C GLY A 545 17.48 -15.54 -16.04
N ASN A 546 18.05 -14.65 -16.87
CA ASN A 546 17.30 -13.54 -17.46
C ASN A 546 16.33 -14.04 -18.54
N GLN A 547 15.42 -13.16 -18.96
CA GLN A 547 14.57 -13.39 -20.14
C GLN A 547 15.23 -12.89 -21.45
N ASP A 548 16.56 -12.90 -21.51
CA ASP A 548 17.37 -12.47 -22.64
C ASP A 548 17.92 -13.65 -23.46
N THR A 549 18.50 -13.34 -24.60
CA THR A 549 19.07 -14.35 -25.50
C THR A 549 20.22 -15.12 -24.83
N GLN A 550 21.13 -14.44 -24.16
CA GLN A 550 22.27 -15.10 -23.53
C GLN A 550 21.84 -16.19 -22.52
N SER A 551 20.85 -15.91 -21.68
CA SER A 551 20.32 -16.83 -20.66
C SER A 551 19.48 -17.95 -21.26
N TRP A 552 18.78 -17.70 -22.36
CA TRP A 552 17.95 -18.72 -23.02
C TRP A 552 18.77 -19.72 -23.86
N PHE A 553 19.90 -19.30 -24.42
CA PHE A 553 20.65 -20.09 -25.40
C PHE A 553 22.04 -20.54 -24.94
N HIS A 554 22.72 -19.83 -24.04
CA HIS A 554 24.15 -20.08 -23.78
C HIS A 554 24.56 -20.24 -22.32
N SER A 555 24.06 -19.41 -21.40
CA SER A 555 24.49 -19.44 -20.00
C SER A 555 24.05 -20.70 -19.26
N GLN A 556 24.87 -21.16 -18.31
CA GLN A 556 24.42 -22.09 -17.27
C GLN A 556 23.64 -21.32 -16.22
N GLU A 557 22.45 -21.79 -15.86
CA GLU A 557 21.58 -21.13 -14.90
C GLU A 557 21.10 -22.10 -13.83
N ILE A 558 20.69 -21.58 -12.68
CA ILE A 558 19.90 -22.30 -11.67
C ILE A 558 18.59 -21.56 -11.44
N ASN A 559 17.46 -22.30 -11.49
CA ASN A 559 16.15 -21.73 -11.15
C ASN A 559 15.31 -22.71 -10.34
N LEU A 560 14.61 -22.16 -9.37
CA LEU A 560 13.69 -22.86 -8.49
C LEU A 560 12.25 -22.50 -8.89
N MET A 561 11.48 -23.51 -9.30
CA MET A 561 10.03 -23.40 -9.47
C MET A 561 9.34 -23.77 -8.14
N VAL A 562 8.40 -22.95 -7.69
CA VAL A 562 7.70 -23.09 -6.41
C VAL A 562 6.18 -23.02 -6.64
N ASP A 563 5.43 -23.90 -5.98
CA ASP A 563 3.97 -23.94 -6.02
C ASP A 563 3.38 -23.55 -4.66
N SER A 564 2.94 -22.30 -4.51
CA SER A 564 2.36 -21.82 -3.25
C SER A 564 1.62 -20.50 -3.41
N VAL A 565 0.30 -20.53 -3.22
CA VAL A 565 -0.53 -19.32 -3.15
C VAL A 565 -0.15 -18.47 -1.94
N ALA A 566 0.11 -19.07 -0.76
CA ALA A 566 0.44 -18.30 0.45
C ALA A 566 1.72 -17.45 0.31
N ILE A 567 2.69 -17.96 -0.45
CA ILE A 567 3.94 -17.24 -0.76
C ILE A 567 3.74 -16.19 -1.88
N LEU A 568 2.69 -16.33 -2.69
CA LEU A 568 2.51 -15.58 -3.95
C LEU A 568 1.21 -14.72 -4.01
N ASP A 569 0.33 -14.74 -3.00
CA ASP A 569 -0.99 -14.07 -2.96
C ASP A 569 -0.98 -12.72 -2.22
N ILE A 570 -1.73 -11.74 -2.74
CA ILE A 570 -1.99 -10.42 -2.14
C ILE A 570 -2.66 -10.50 -0.76
N GLN A 571 -3.33 -11.61 -0.42
CA GLN A 571 -3.84 -11.83 0.94
C GLN A 571 -2.74 -12.04 1.99
N SER A 572 -1.51 -12.32 1.55
CA SER A 572 -0.34 -12.40 2.42
C SER A 572 0.30 -11.03 2.70
N LEU A 573 -0.23 -9.95 2.11
CA LEU A 573 0.22 -8.60 2.41
C LEU A 573 0.06 -8.27 3.90
N PRO A 574 0.99 -7.48 4.48
CA PRO A 574 0.83 -6.93 5.82
C PRO A 574 -0.52 -6.23 5.97
N SER A 575 -1.10 -6.31 7.17
CA SER A 575 -2.43 -5.73 7.43
C SER A 575 -2.44 -4.22 7.22
N GLU A 576 -1.30 -3.56 7.40
CA GLU A 576 -1.05 -2.14 7.18
C GLU A 576 -1.12 -1.81 5.69
N VAL A 577 -0.38 -2.55 4.85
CA VAL A 577 -0.36 -2.36 3.39
C VAL A 577 -1.74 -2.66 2.81
N LEU A 578 -2.37 -3.75 3.23
CA LEU A 578 -3.74 -4.08 2.84
C LEU A 578 -4.73 -2.98 3.28
N SER A 579 -4.57 -2.44 4.50
CA SER A 579 -5.40 -1.33 4.99
C SER A 579 -5.19 -0.04 4.19
N SER A 580 -3.97 0.27 3.77
CA SER A 580 -3.64 1.42 2.92
C SER A 580 -4.26 1.29 1.53
N ILE A 581 -4.16 0.11 0.91
CA ILE A 581 -4.82 -0.20 -0.38
C ILE A 581 -6.33 -0.02 -0.23
N LEU A 582 -6.92 -0.62 0.80
CA LEU A 582 -8.36 -0.51 1.05
C LEU A 582 -8.78 0.92 1.41
N PHE A 583 -7.94 1.71 2.07
CA PHE A 583 -8.19 3.13 2.32
C PHE A 583 -8.25 3.92 1.02
N PHE A 584 -7.36 3.63 0.06
CA PHE A 584 -7.42 4.22 -1.28
C PHE A 584 -8.72 3.83 -2.00
N VAL A 585 -9.05 2.53 -2.03
CA VAL A 585 -10.30 1.99 -2.62
C VAL A 585 -11.53 2.67 -2.02
N ARG A 586 -11.55 2.88 -0.70
CA ARG A 586 -12.65 3.54 0.01
C ARG A 586 -12.94 4.95 -0.53
N ASN A 587 -11.92 5.67 -0.98
CA ASN A 587 -12.02 7.05 -1.46
C ASN A 587 -12.39 7.14 -2.95
N GLU A 588 -12.48 6.02 -3.67
CA GLU A 588 -12.95 5.99 -5.05
C GLU A 588 -14.49 6.11 -5.18
N ARG A 589 -14.94 6.28 -6.42
CA ARG A 589 -16.38 6.32 -6.76
C ARG A 589 -17.01 4.96 -6.44
N ASN A 590 -17.96 4.94 -5.50
CA ASN A 590 -18.58 3.74 -4.91
C ASN A 590 -17.69 2.94 -3.94
N GLY A 591 -16.55 3.50 -3.51
CA GLY A 591 -15.58 2.81 -2.64
C GLY A 591 -16.16 2.24 -1.34
N GLN A 592 -17.19 2.86 -0.77
CA GLN A 592 -17.89 2.33 0.41
C GLN A 592 -18.57 0.98 0.17
N ASP A 593 -19.15 0.75 -1.01
CA ASP A 593 -19.75 -0.53 -1.33
C ASP A 593 -18.67 -1.57 -1.65
N SER A 594 -17.61 -1.18 -2.36
CA SER A 594 -16.43 -2.04 -2.55
C SER A 594 -15.83 -2.50 -1.22
N ILE A 595 -15.73 -1.62 -0.22
CA ILE A 595 -15.24 -1.98 1.12
C ILE A 595 -16.17 -2.96 1.84
N LYS A 596 -17.49 -2.86 1.65
CA LYS A 596 -18.43 -3.86 2.20
C LYS A 596 -18.20 -5.24 1.59
N GLU A 597 -18.00 -5.31 0.28
CA GLU A 597 -17.72 -6.57 -0.42
C GLU A 597 -16.34 -7.13 -0.04
N CYS A 598 -15.31 -6.28 0.05
CA CYS A 598 -13.98 -6.67 0.50
C CYS A 598 -14.01 -7.38 1.86
N ARG A 599 -14.87 -6.95 2.80
CA ARG A 599 -15.01 -7.60 4.12
C ARG A 599 -15.47 -9.05 4.07
N LEU A 600 -16.09 -9.46 2.96
CA LEU A 600 -16.62 -10.82 2.76
C LEU A 600 -15.56 -11.76 2.16
N VAL A 601 -14.41 -11.23 1.72
CA VAL A 601 -13.36 -12.00 1.03
C VAL A 601 -12.64 -12.96 1.96
N SER A 602 -12.13 -12.48 3.10
CA SER A 602 -11.40 -13.28 4.09
C SER A 602 -11.38 -12.60 5.46
N HIS A 603 -10.89 -13.29 6.49
CA HIS A 603 -10.73 -12.68 7.83
C HIS A 603 -9.73 -11.51 7.83
N GLY A 604 -8.65 -11.59 7.06
CA GLY A 604 -7.67 -10.50 6.92
C GLY A 604 -8.28 -9.25 6.29
N PHE A 605 -8.99 -9.43 5.17
CA PHE A 605 -9.75 -8.36 4.55
C PHE A 605 -10.88 -7.84 5.44
N ASN A 606 -11.56 -8.70 6.20
CA ASN A 606 -12.59 -8.27 7.15
C ASN A 606 -12.02 -7.32 8.21
N ASN A 607 -10.87 -7.65 8.79
CA ASN A 607 -10.21 -6.85 9.81
C ASN A 607 -9.70 -5.51 9.26
N ALA A 608 -9.12 -5.49 8.06
CA ALA A 608 -8.59 -4.29 7.41
C ALA A 608 -9.70 -3.37 6.86
N ALA A 609 -10.76 -3.94 6.28
CA ALA A 609 -11.84 -3.18 5.65
C ALA A 609 -12.92 -2.70 6.65
N SER A 610 -13.17 -3.43 7.74
CA SER A 610 -14.23 -3.06 8.69
C SER A 610 -14.07 -1.67 9.31
N PRO A 611 -12.88 -1.23 9.75
CA PRO A 611 -12.67 0.13 10.25
C PRO A 611 -13.03 1.24 9.24
N LEU A 612 -12.90 0.96 7.94
CA LEU A 612 -13.09 1.93 6.86
C LEU A 612 -14.56 2.20 6.52
N LEU A 613 -15.48 1.38 7.04
CA LEU A 613 -16.92 1.54 6.85
C LEU A 613 -17.50 2.76 7.57
N LEU A 614 -16.91 3.14 8.71
CA LEU A 614 -17.44 4.23 9.52
C LEU A 614 -16.29 5.01 10.15
N THR A 615 -15.84 6.06 9.46
CA THR A 615 -14.85 7.01 10.00
C THR A 615 -15.42 8.39 10.31
N GLN A 616 -16.68 8.64 9.94
CA GLN A 616 -17.35 9.92 10.15
C GLN A 616 -18.74 9.72 10.76
N VAL A 617 -19.06 10.51 11.78
CA VAL A 617 -20.36 10.44 12.49
C VAL A 617 -20.98 11.82 12.56
N SER A 618 -22.29 11.90 12.32
CA SER A 618 -23.08 13.12 12.57
C SER A 618 -24.05 12.90 13.72
N VAL A 619 -24.14 13.89 14.61
CA VAL A 619 -24.97 13.86 15.82
C VAL A 619 -25.95 15.04 15.79
N CYS A 620 -27.24 14.76 15.90
CA CYS A 620 -28.31 15.74 15.99
C CYS A 620 -28.84 15.84 17.42
N LEU A 621 -29.43 16.98 17.80
CA LEU A 621 -30.09 17.19 19.09
C LEU A 621 -31.43 16.42 19.22
N THR A 622 -31.37 15.10 19.10
CA THR A 622 -32.50 14.16 19.30
C THR A 622 -32.02 12.92 20.05
N SER A 623 -32.88 12.32 20.86
CA SER A 623 -32.53 11.14 21.66
C SER A 623 -32.10 9.95 20.79
N LYS A 624 -32.76 9.78 19.63
CA LYS A 624 -32.40 8.76 18.62
C LYS A 624 -30.97 8.92 18.11
N SER A 625 -30.56 10.16 17.80
CA SER A 625 -29.20 10.41 17.30
C SER A 625 -28.14 10.23 18.37
N PHE A 626 -28.44 10.59 19.63
CA PHE A 626 -27.52 10.40 20.75
C PHE A 626 -27.34 8.91 21.09
N THR A 627 -28.43 8.15 21.09
CA THR A 627 -28.38 6.69 21.30
C THR A 627 -27.52 6.01 20.24
N ARG A 628 -27.63 6.45 18.97
CA ARG A 628 -26.76 5.96 17.88
C ARG A 628 -25.30 6.32 18.11
N LEU A 629 -25.00 7.55 18.54
CA LEU A 629 -23.63 7.96 18.87
C LEU A 629 -23.05 7.06 19.97
N GLU A 630 -23.78 6.87 21.07
CA GLU A 630 -23.37 6.04 22.20
C GLU A 630 -23.16 4.58 21.77
N TYR A 631 -24.02 4.04 20.91
CA TYR A 631 -23.80 2.71 20.33
C TYR A 631 -22.49 2.62 19.54
N ILE A 632 -22.20 3.62 18.70
CA ILE A 632 -20.94 3.67 17.93
C ILE A 632 -19.72 3.77 18.85
N CYS A 633 -19.79 4.63 19.87
CA CYS A 633 -18.76 4.81 20.88
C CYS A 633 -18.50 3.55 21.71
N ASN A 634 -19.51 2.70 21.89
CA ASN A 634 -19.37 1.42 22.58
C ASN A 634 -19.03 0.23 21.65
N HIS A 635 -19.02 0.45 20.33
CA HIS A 635 -18.74 -0.63 19.37
C HIS A 635 -17.24 -0.93 19.31
N PRO A 636 -16.80 -2.21 19.40
CA PRO A 636 -15.38 -2.58 19.56
C PRO A 636 -14.48 -2.16 18.40
N ILE A 637 -15.05 -2.02 17.19
CA ILE A 637 -14.34 -1.59 15.98
C ILE A 637 -14.50 -0.09 15.74
N PHE A 638 -15.72 0.44 15.87
CA PHE A 638 -16.01 1.78 15.35
C PHE A 638 -15.60 2.89 16.31
N SER A 639 -15.59 2.63 17.62
CA SER A 639 -15.04 3.56 18.61
C SER A 639 -13.57 3.92 18.34
N LYS A 640 -12.84 3.00 17.70
CA LYS A 640 -11.44 3.16 17.30
C LYS A 640 -11.27 3.64 15.86
N SER A 641 -12.31 3.65 15.02
CA SER A 641 -12.18 4.05 13.60
C SER A 641 -12.75 5.43 13.31
N VAL A 642 -13.59 5.98 14.18
CA VAL A 642 -14.19 7.31 13.98
C VAL A 642 -13.10 8.38 14.09
N GLN A 643 -12.86 9.08 12.98
CA GLN A 643 -11.88 10.17 12.86
C GLN A 643 -12.55 11.55 12.82
N CYS A 644 -13.83 11.61 12.47
CA CYS A 644 -14.58 12.86 12.33
C CYS A 644 -15.93 12.78 13.03
N VAL A 645 -16.24 13.79 13.84
CA VAL A 645 -17.57 13.98 14.43
C VAL A 645 -18.11 15.35 14.04
N SER A 646 -19.29 15.38 13.43
CA SER A 646 -20.05 16.58 13.09
C SER A 646 -21.27 16.70 13.98
N ILE A 647 -21.26 17.68 14.88
CA ILE A 647 -22.36 18.00 15.78
C ILE A 647 -23.27 19.01 15.07
N VAL A 648 -24.48 18.55 14.73
CA VAL A 648 -25.48 19.32 13.99
C VAL A 648 -26.37 20.08 14.99
N THR A 649 -26.20 21.39 15.05
CA THR A 649 -26.79 22.27 16.07
C THR A 649 -28.10 22.94 15.65
N SER A 650 -28.60 22.66 14.44
CA SER A 650 -29.98 23.00 14.03
C SER A 650 -30.99 22.40 15.03
N TYR A 651 -32.10 23.08 15.27
CA TYR A 651 -32.99 22.79 16.41
C TYR A 651 -34.48 22.90 16.06
N TYR A 652 -35.35 22.32 16.89
CA TYR A 652 -36.79 22.51 16.86
C TYR A 652 -37.18 23.75 17.67
N GLU A 653 -37.91 24.67 17.02
CA GLU A 653 -38.34 25.96 17.58
C GLU A 653 -39.54 25.82 18.53
N ALA A 654 -39.48 26.55 19.65
CA ALA A 654 -40.55 26.53 20.66
C ALA A 654 -41.82 27.20 20.14
N GLU A 655 -41.67 28.28 19.38
CA GLU A 655 -42.76 29.05 18.79
C GLU A 655 -43.58 28.18 17.84
N LEU A 656 -42.91 27.40 16.98
CA LEU A 656 -43.58 26.47 16.07
C LEU A 656 -44.24 25.31 16.82
N ALA A 657 -43.63 24.80 17.90
CA ALA A 657 -44.23 23.71 18.68
C ALA A 657 -45.46 24.17 19.47
N CYS A 658 -45.45 25.39 20.00
CA CYS A 658 -46.51 25.92 20.87
C CYS A 658 -47.61 26.68 20.13
N ASN A 659 -47.43 27.01 18.85
CA ASN A 659 -48.39 27.78 18.06
C ASN A 659 -48.74 27.07 16.75
N ARG A 660 -49.90 26.39 16.75
CA ARG A 660 -50.41 25.63 15.60
C ARG A 660 -50.54 26.48 14.33
N PRO A 661 -51.25 27.64 14.32
CA PRO A 661 -51.26 28.56 13.18
C PRO A 661 -49.89 28.87 12.59
N LEU A 662 -48.92 29.21 13.45
CA LEU A 662 -47.57 29.57 13.03
C LEU A 662 -46.84 28.38 12.39
N PHE A 663 -46.98 27.18 12.96
CA PHE A 663 -46.46 25.96 12.36
C PHE A 663 -47.07 25.71 10.98
N MET A 664 -48.38 25.91 10.80
CA MET A 664 -49.04 25.66 9.52
C MET A 664 -48.53 26.60 8.41
N LEU A 665 -48.30 27.88 8.75
CA LEU A 665 -47.69 28.84 7.83
C LEU A 665 -46.29 28.40 7.39
N GLU A 666 -45.43 28.03 8.35
CA GLU A 666 -44.08 27.56 8.05
C GLU A 666 -44.08 26.21 7.31
N ALA A 667 -44.99 25.30 7.65
CA ALA A 667 -45.18 24.03 6.96
C ALA A 667 -45.51 24.25 5.48
N LYS A 668 -46.39 25.21 5.18
CA LYS A 668 -46.68 25.62 3.80
C LYS A 668 -45.43 26.17 3.11
N ALA A 669 -44.69 27.06 3.77
CA ALA A 669 -43.46 27.63 3.22
C ALA A 669 -42.38 26.57 2.95
N ARG A 670 -42.28 25.54 3.80
CA ARG A 670 -41.37 24.39 3.60
C ARG A 670 -41.80 23.52 2.43
N LEU A 671 -43.10 23.24 2.28
CA LEU A 671 -43.64 22.50 1.15
C LEU A 671 -43.39 23.25 -0.17
N LEU A 672 -43.64 24.57 -0.18
CA LEU A 672 -43.36 25.41 -1.35
C LEU A 672 -41.89 25.37 -1.75
N ARG A 673 -40.97 25.57 -0.79
CA ARG A 673 -39.52 25.47 -1.05
C ARG A 673 -39.12 24.09 -1.57
N HIS A 674 -39.73 23.01 -1.05
CA HIS A 674 -39.47 21.66 -1.53
C HIS A 674 -39.87 21.51 -3.01
N VAL A 675 -41.07 21.96 -3.39
CA VAL A 675 -41.56 21.94 -4.78
C VAL A 675 -40.69 22.81 -5.70
N GLU A 676 -40.38 24.05 -5.32
CA GLU A 676 -39.50 24.93 -6.10
C GLU A 676 -38.11 24.31 -6.31
N THR A 677 -37.56 23.64 -5.28
CA THR A 677 -36.26 22.98 -5.38
C THR A 677 -36.32 21.79 -6.35
N MET A 678 -37.41 21.01 -6.33
CA MET A 678 -37.64 19.95 -7.32
C MET A 678 -37.79 20.50 -8.74
N GLU A 679 -38.39 21.67 -8.92
CA GLU A 679 -38.52 22.32 -10.24
C GLU A 679 -37.17 22.83 -10.76
N ARG A 680 -36.34 23.41 -9.89
CA ARG A 680 -35.04 24.01 -10.26
C ARG A 680 -33.89 23.00 -10.35
N SER A 681 -33.95 21.89 -9.60
CA SER A 681 -32.86 20.92 -9.52
C SER A 681 -33.30 19.53 -9.97
N ARG A 682 -32.78 19.11 -11.14
CA ARG A 682 -32.98 17.74 -11.67
C ARG A 682 -32.46 16.68 -10.69
N PHE A 683 -31.32 16.95 -10.05
CA PHE A 683 -30.74 16.04 -9.05
C PHE A 683 -31.65 15.86 -7.84
N TYR A 684 -32.17 16.96 -7.28
CA TYR A 684 -33.07 16.91 -6.13
C TYR A 684 -34.40 16.23 -6.48
N ARG A 685 -34.95 16.50 -7.68
CA ARG A 685 -36.15 15.84 -8.18
C ARG A 685 -36.03 14.32 -8.23
N ASN A 686 -34.89 13.81 -8.69
CA ASN A 686 -34.66 12.36 -8.79
C ASN A 686 -34.64 11.67 -7.42
N LYS A 687 -34.42 12.40 -6.32
CA LYS A 687 -34.46 11.86 -4.96
C LYS A 687 -35.88 11.57 -4.47
N TYR A 688 -36.89 12.25 -5.03
CA TYR A 688 -38.30 12.11 -4.64
C TYR A 688 -39.10 11.71 -5.88
N PRO A 689 -39.09 10.42 -6.25
CA PRO A 689 -39.78 9.95 -7.44
C PRO A 689 -41.28 10.16 -7.31
N HIS A 690 -41.89 10.73 -8.34
CA HIS A 690 -43.32 11.02 -8.38
C HIS A 690 -43.86 10.92 -9.82
N THR A 691 -45.15 10.62 -9.95
CA THR A 691 -45.84 10.67 -11.24
C THR A 691 -46.12 12.11 -11.66
N GLN A 692 -46.42 12.32 -12.94
CA GLN A 692 -46.78 13.66 -13.44
C GLN A 692 -48.06 14.19 -12.76
N GLU A 693 -48.97 13.30 -12.39
CA GLU A 693 -50.18 13.64 -11.64
C GLU A 693 -49.86 14.07 -10.21
N GLN A 694 -49.03 13.30 -9.49
CA GLN A 694 -48.55 13.66 -8.16
C GLN A 694 -47.78 14.99 -8.16
N SER A 695 -46.95 15.25 -9.18
CA SER A 695 -46.28 16.54 -9.35
C SER A 695 -47.26 17.69 -9.46
N ARG A 696 -48.26 17.59 -10.35
CA ARG A 696 -49.29 18.64 -10.50
C ARG A 696 -50.08 18.82 -9.21
N TRP A 697 -50.40 17.73 -8.52
CA TRP A 697 -51.12 17.77 -7.25
C TRP A 697 -50.30 18.47 -6.15
N LEU A 698 -49.03 18.09 -5.97
CA LEU A 698 -48.11 18.71 -5.01
C LEU A 698 -47.89 20.20 -5.33
N SER A 699 -47.68 20.55 -6.60
CA SER A 699 -47.55 21.95 -7.02
C SER A 699 -48.84 22.73 -6.75
N ASN A 700 -50.02 22.17 -7.04
CA ASN A 700 -51.28 22.83 -6.71
C ASN A 700 -51.44 23.05 -5.19
N MET A 701 -51.09 22.06 -4.38
CA MET A 701 -51.13 22.16 -2.92
C MET A 701 -50.16 23.20 -2.37
N ALA A 702 -48.95 23.28 -2.92
CA ALA A 702 -47.92 24.22 -2.50
C ALA A 702 -48.24 25.67 -2.89
N TRP A 703 -48.70 25.89 -4.13
CA TRP A 703 -48.88 27.23 -4.71
C TRP A 703 -50.25 27.86 -4.44
N ARG A 704 -51.29 27.07 -4.16
CA ARG A 704 -52.65 27.60 -3.95
C ARG A 704 -53.01 27.63 -2.47
N THR A 705 -53.84 28.59 -2.06
CA THR A 705 -54.47 28.60 -0.73
C THR A 705 -55.95 28.27 -0.89
N GLY A 706 -56.31 27.01 -0.62
CA GLY A 706 -57.71 26.58 -0.58
C GLY A 706 -58.36 26.86 0.78
N PRO A 707 -59.69 26.75 0.90
CA PRO A 707 -60.42 26.95 2.16
C PRO A 707 -59.92 26.05 3.31
N GLU A 708 -59.46 24.82 2.99
CA GLU A 708 -58.91 23.89 3.98
C GLU A 708 -57.61 24.41 4.64
N PHE A 709 -56.78 25.15 3.89
CA PHE A 709 -55.57 25.78 4.41
C PHE A 709 -55.88 27.03 5.22
N GLU A 710 -56.84 27.84 4.78
CA GLU A 710 -57.32 28.99 5.57
C GLU A 710 -57.87 28.55 6.93
N GLN A 711 -58.60 27.43 6.98
CA GLN A 711 -59.07 26.84 8.23
C GLN A 711 -57.91 26.37 9.12
N LEU A 712 -56.85 25.78 8.54
CA LEU A 712 -55.63 25.41 9.28
C LEU A 712 -54.90 26.63 9.84
N PHE A 713 -54.73 27.69 9.03
CA PHE A 713 -54.01 28.91 9.44
C PHE A 713 -54.78 29.71 10.49
N ASN A 714 -56.11 29.73 10.42
CA ASN A 714 -56.94 30.48 11.37
C ASN A 714 -57.39 29.65 12.58
N ASN A 715 -56.92 28.41 12.71
CA ASN A 715 -57.31 27.50 13.80
C ASN A 715 -58.82 27.17 13.83
N GLN A 716 -59.45 27.11 12.65
CA GLN A 716 -60.89 26.92 12.42
C GLN A 716 -61.22 25.57 11.77
N VAL A 717 -60.37 24.55 11.97
CA VAL A 717 -60.64 23.20 11.47
C VAL A 717 -61.82 22.60 12.22
N ASP A 718 -62.77 22.02 11.48
CA ASP A 718 -63.83 21.19 12.05
C ASP A 718 -63.23 19.86 12.54
N GLU A 719 -63.16 19.70 13.87
CA GLU A 719 -62.55 18.52 14.48
C GLU A 719 -63.40 17.25 14.31
N GLU A 720 -64.70 17.37 13.99
CA GLU A 720 -65.57 16.22 13.76
C GLU A 720 -65.39 15.61 12.36
N SER A 721 -64.94 16.39 11.38
CA SER A 721 -64.80 15.94 9.99
C SER A 721 -63.64 16.62 9.20
N PRO A 722 -62.37 16.48 9.62
CA PRO A 722 -61.24 17.07 8.92
C PRO A 722 -60.95 16.40 7.56
N THR A 723 -60.56 17.19 6.55
CA THR A 723 -60.15 16.67 5.25
C THR A 723 -58.87 15.81 5.35
N PRO A 724 -58.57 14.92 4.38
CA PRO A 724 -57.30 14.20 4.32
C PRO A 724 -56.05 15.08 4.45
N THR A 725 -56.06 16.24 3.80
CA THR A 725 -54.98 17.24 3.89
C THR A 725 -54.89 17.83 5.31
N GLN A 726 -56.03 18.18 5.92
CA GLN A 726 -56.03 18.69 7.30
C GLN A 726 -55.51 17.65 8.29
N LYS A 727 -55.92 16.39 8.15
CA LYS A 727 -55.41 15.27 8.95
C LYS A 727 -53.89 15.11 8.82
N LEU A 728 -53.35 15.17 7.60
CA LEU A 728 -51.91 15.11 7.33
C LEU A 728 -51.16 16.23 8.08
N PHE A 729 -51.58 17.48 7.91
CA PHE A 729 -50.89 18.63 8.52
C PHE A 729 -51.03 18.66 10.05
N LEU A 730 -52.18 18.24 10.60
CA LEU A 730 -52.36 18.09 12.04
C LEU A 730 -51.43 17.01 12.62
N LYS A 731 -51.33 15.85 11.96
CA LYS A 731 -50.40 14.80 12.39
C LYS A 731 -48.93 15.23 12.29
N LEU A 732 -48.56 15.99 11.26
CA LEU A 732 -47.22 16.58 11.14
C LEU A 732 -46.94 17.57 12.27
N TYR A 733 -47.94 18.35 12.70
CA TYR A 733 -47.79 19.24 13.85
C TYR A 733 -47.60 18.45 15.16
N ASP A 734 -48.33 17.35 15.35
CA ASP A 734 -48.15 16.46 16.50
C ASP A 734 -46.73 15.85 16.54
N LEU A 735 -46.25 15.33 15.41
CA LEU A 735 -44.87 14.82 15.29
C LEU A 735 -43.82 15.91 15.57
N TYR A 736 -44.04 17.13 15.07
CA TYR A 736 -43.12 18.24 15.35
C TYR A 736 -43.08 18.59 16.85
N LYS A 737 -44.23 18.59 17.54
CA LYS A 737 -44.28 18.76 19.00
C LYS A 737 -43.54 17.66 19.74
N GLU A 738 -43.71 16.40 19.33
CA GLU A 738 -42.99 15.26 19.91
C GLU A 738 -41.48 15.41 19.76
N LEU A 739 -41.01 15.77 18.56
CA LEU A 739 -39.59 16.01 18.28
C LEU A 739 -39.04 17.21 19.06
N TYR A 740 -39.82 18.28 19.22
CA TYR A 740 -39.47 19.41 20.08
C TYR A 740 -39.36 18.98 21.54
N ASN A 741 -40.34 18.23 22.06
CA ASN A 741 -40.35 17.76 23.44
C ASN A 741 -39.17 16.82 23.72
N ASP A 742 -38.85 15.90 22.80
CA ASP A 742 -37.66 15.04 22.87
C ASP A 742 -36.37 15.88 22.99
N GLN A 743 -36.24 16.91 22.13
CA GLN A 743 -35.11 17.84 22.20
C GLN A 743 -35.05 18.59 23.55
N GLN A 744 -36.19 19.05 24.09
CA GLN A 744 -36.20 19.74 25.39
C GLN A 744 -35.81 18.82 26.54
N GLN A 745 -36.33 17.58 26.57
CA GLN A 745 -35.96 16.57 27.56
C GLN A 745 -34.46 16.24 27.49
N LEU A 746 -33.92 16.13 26.28
CA LEU A 746 -32.49 15.91 26.06
C LEU A 746 -31.65 17.10 26.55
N ARG A 747 -32.16 18.32 26.42
CA ARG A 747 -31.48 19.56 26.83
C ARG A 747 -31.62 19.89 28.30
N GLU A 748 -32.63 19.36 28.98
CA GLU A 748 -32.90 19.57 30.40
C GLU A 748 -31.65 19.33 31.26
N GLY A 749 -31.33 20.29 32.13
CA GLY A 749 -30.16 20.21 33.00
C GLY A 749 -28.82 20.07 32.27
N LYS A 750 -28.73 20.48 30.99
CA LYS A 750 -27.54 20.35 30.12
C LYS A 750 -27.10 18.90 29.85
N ARG A 751 -27.97 17.90 30.02
CA ARG A 751 -27.66 16.47 29.82
C ARG A 751 -27.04 16.17 28.44
N HIS A 752 -27.53 16.83 27.39
CA HIS A 752 -26.97 16.73 26.04
C HIS A 752 -25.46 17.03 25.97
N ILE A 753 -24.96 18.04 26.69
CA ILE A 753 -23.54 18.38 26.71
C ILE A 753 -22.76 17.26 27.38
N THR A 754 -23.20 16.82 28.57
CA THR A 754 -22.55 15.73 29.32
C THR A 754 -22.47 14.44 28.49
N ARG A 755 -23.54 14.08 27.78
CA ARG A 755 -23.58 12.88 26.91
C ARG A 755 -22.62 13.00 25.73
N ILE A 756 -22.57 14.16 25.06
CA ILE A 756 -21.61 14.40 23.97
C ILE A 756 -20.19 14.30 24.50
N CYS A 757 -19.88 14.96 25.62
CA CYS A 757 -18.54 14.92 26.22
C CYS A 757 -18.13 13.48 26.56
N ALA A 758 -19.00 12.71 27.22
CA ALA A 758 -18.72 11.32 27.54
C ALA A 758 -18.47 10.46 26.29
N ALA A 759 -19.29 10.63 25.24
CA ALA A 759 -19.17 9.89 24.00
C ALA A 759 -17.88 10.24 23.25
N LEU A 760 -17.57 11.53 23.07
CA LEU A 760 -16.41 11.97 22.31
C LEU A 760 -15.09 11.65 23.04
N SER A 761 -15.08 11.67 24.37
CA SER A 761 -13.91 11.24 25.16
C SER A 761 -13.55 9.76 24.98
N SER A 762 -14.47 8.92 24.50
CA SER A 762 -14.21 7.50 24.25
C SER A 762 -13.62 7.21 22.85
N LEU A 763 -13.59 8.21 21.97
CA LEU A 763 -13.11 8.08 20.60
C LEU A 763 -11.61 8.39 20.53
N SER A 764 -10.77 7.35 20.61
CA SER A 764 -9.31 7.51 20.69
C SER A 764 -8.66 8.09 19.42
N ASN A 765 -9.33 7.95 18.27
CA ASN A 765 -8.81 8.37 16.96
C ASN A 765 -9.54 9.58 16.38
N LEU A 766 -10.27 10.35 17.20
CA LEU A 766 -10.97 11.55 16.75
C LEU A 766 -9.96 12.67 16.41
N VAL A 767 -9.87 13.02 15.13
CA VAL A 767 -8.95 14.06 14.62
C VAL A 767 -9.70 15.34 14.25
N PHE A 768 -10.92 15.21 13.73
CA PHE A 768 -11.71 16.33 13.20
C PHE A 768 -13.04 16.50 13.95
N LEU A 769 -13.27 17.70 14.49
CA LEU A 769 -14.52 18.11 15.11
C LEU A 769 -15.20 19.23 14.28
N GLU A 770 -16.46 19.04 13.92
CA GLU A 770 -17.28 20.06 13.25
C GLU A 770 -18.51 20.43 14.11
N LEU A 771 -18.77 21.73 14.27
CA LEU A 771 -20.06 22.26 14.73
C LEU A 771 -20.79 22.88 13.53
N ASN A 772 -22.01 22.41 13.26
CA ASN A 772 -22.69 22.70 12.00
C ASN A 772 -24.17 23.05 12.19
N ASP A 773 -24.51 24.29 11.89
CA ASP A 773 -25.90 24.77 11.82
C ASP A 773 -26.39 24.96 10.37
N VAL A 774 -25.48 25.03 9.39
CA VAL A 774 -25.82 25.30 8.00
C VAL A 774 -26.35 24.06 7.28
N ARG A 775 -25.72 22.89 7.50
CA ARG A 775 -26.15 21.62 6.91
C ARG A 775 -27.27 21.00 7.72
N ASN A 776 -28.47 21.18 7.23
CA ASN A 776 -29.68 20.64 7.84
C ASN A 776 -29.96 19.22 7.34
N MET A 777 -29.05 18.29 7.67
CA MET A 777 -29.05 16.91 7.20
C MET A 777 -29.90 15.96 8.08
N GLY A 778 -30.39 16.44 9.23
CA GLY A 778 -31.21 15.65 10.16
C GLY A 778 -32.64 16.17 10.26
N GLY A 779 -33.60 15.29 10.55
CA GLY A 779 -35.02 15.63 10.73
C GLY A 779 -35.91 15.42 9.49
N MET A 780 -35.42 14.77 8.43
CA MET A 780 -36.32 14.15 7.46
C MET A 780 -36.71 12.77 7.99
N GLU A 781 -37.59 12.75 8.98
CA GLU A 781 -38.14 11.50 9.48
C GLU A 781 -38.89 10.80 8.35
N HIS A 782 -38.69 9.49 8.25
CA HIS A 782 -39.52 8.68 7.39
C HIS A 782 -40.93 8.68 7.97
N LEU A 783 -41.88 9.18 7.19
CA LEU A 783 -43.29 9.17 7.55
C LEU A 783 -43.83 7.80 7.18
N ASP A 784 -44.02 6.94 8.19
CA ASP A 784 -44.57 5.60 7.98
C ASP A 784 -46.05 5.71 7.59
N ALA A 785 -46.43 5.16 6.43
CA ALA A 785 -47.83 5.15 5.99
C ALA A 785 -48.81 4.60 7.03
N ALA A 786 -48.38 3.70 7.93
CA ALA A 786 -49.23 3.21 9.02
C ALA A 786 -49.69 4.34 9.97
N ASP A 787 -48.79 5.27 10.30
CA ASP A 787 -49.10 6.44 11.16
C ASP A 787 -50.02 7.45 10.46
N PHE A 788 -50.10 7.39 9.13
CA PHE A 788 -50.90 8.27 8.28
C PHE A 788 -52.06 7.56 7.58
N ALA A 789 -52.40 6.32 7.95
CA ALA A 789 -53.44 5.52 7.28
C ALA A 789 -54.81 6.24 7.22
N HIS A 790 -55.13 7.03 8.25
CA HIS A 790 -56.34 7.84 8.35
C HIS A 790 -56.43 9.01 7.34
N THR A 791 -55.33 9.34 6.66
CA THR A 791 -55.25 10.32 5.57
C THR A 791 -55.49 9.68 4.20
N GLY A 792 -55.26 8.37 4.05
CA GLY A 792 -55.32 7.68 2.76
C GLY A 792 -54.14 7.95 1.82
N TYR A 793 -53.06 8.57 2.30
CA TYR A 793 -51.83 8.79 1.52
C TYR A 793 -50.81 7.68 1.73
N GLU A 794 -50.18 7.23 0.64
CA GLU A 794 -49.13 6.21 0.65
C GLU A 794 -47.72 6.82 0.78
N ASP A 795 -46.71 5.99 1.08
CA ASP A 795 -45.31 6.40 1.33
C ASP A 795 -44.72 7.26 0.20
N THR A 796 -45.05 6.95 -1.05
CA THR A 796 -44.55 7.68 -2.24
C THR A 796 -44.99 9.14 -2.26
N LEU A 797 -46.11 9.45 -1.62
CA LEU A 797 -46.61 10.81 -1.48
C LEU A 797 -46.13 11.45 -0.18
N LEU A 798 -46.12 10.69 0.92
CA LEU A 798 -45.72 11.16 2.25
C LEU A 798 -44.27 11.64 2.29
N GLN A 799 -43.35 11.04 1.53
CA GLN A 799 -41.94 11.48 1.44
C GLN A 799 -41.78 12.97 1.07
N HIS A 800 -42.75 13.57 0.37
CA HIS A 800 -42.71 14.99 -0.01
C HIS A 800 -43.04 15.94 1.16
N PHE A 801 -43.59 15.40 2.25
CA PHE A 801 -43.95 16.15 3.45
C PHE A 801 -42.92 16.01 4.58
N SER A 802 -42.01 15.04 4.54
CA SER A 802 -40.88 14.94 5.48
C SER A 802 -40.08 16.26 5.65
N PRO A 803 -39.85 17.09 4.61
CA PRO A 803 -39.17 18.38 4.76
C PRO A 803 -39.90 19.39 5.68
N ILE A 804 -41.18 19.20 5.96
CA ILE A 804 -41.94 20.04 6.90
C ILE A 804 -41.44 19.85 8.33
N LEU A 805 -41.00 18.63 8.69
CA LEU A 805 -40.45 18.32 10.01
C LEU A 805 -38.96 18.70 10.16
N ARG A 806 -38.38 19.38 9.18
CA ARG A 806 -36.97 19.78 9.22
C ARG A 806 -36.69 20.71 10.41
N LYS A 807 -35.53 20.56 11.03
CA LYS A 807 -35.07 21.49 12.09
C LYS A 807 -34.82 22.89 11.51
N SER A 808 -34.86 23.92 12.33
CA SER A 808 -34.51 25.29 11.92
C SER A 808 -33.03 25.56 12.15
N ARG A 809 -32.48 26.44 11.32
CA ARG A 809 -31.14 27.03 11.52
C ARG A 809 -31.23 28.04 12.67
N TRP A 810 -30.10 28.51 13.18
CA TRP A 810 -30.07 29.41 14.33
C TRP A 810 -30.76 30.75 14.11
N CYS A 811 -30.87 31.22 12.87
CA CYS A 811 -31.69 32.39 12.56
C CYS A 811 -33.20 32.16 12.76
N GLY A 812 -33.68 30.91 12.90
CA GLY A 812 -35.11 30.59 12.97
C GLY A 812 -35.73 30.32 11.59
N SER A 813 -37.02 30.04 11.61
CA SER A 813 -37.88 30.02 10.41
C SER A 813 -38.20 31.43 9.92
N PHE A 814 -38.88 31.56 8.78
CA PHE A 814 -39.19 32.87 8.20
C PHE A 814 -40.03 33.73 9.17
N GLU A 815 -41.03 33.14 9.81
CA GLU A 815 -41.95 33.85 10.72
C GLU A 815 -41.35 34.09 12.12
N THR A 816 -40.29 33.37 12.49
CA THR A 816 -39.65 33.44 13.80
C THR A 816 -38.26 34.08 13.75
N ILE A 817 -37.86 34.61 12.60
CA ILE A 817 -36.48 35.07 12.33
C ILE A 817 -36.00 36.21 13.25
N HIS A 818 -36.92 36.84 13.98
CA HIS A 818 -36.65 37.90 14.94
C HIS A 818 -36.73 37.46 16.41
N THR A 819 -37.34 36.31 16.70
CA THR A 819 -37.67 35.87 18.07
C THR A 819 -37.04 34.53 18.45
N ALA A 820 -36.53 33.78 17.47
CA ALA A 820 -35.92 32.47 17.63
C ALA A 820 -34.83 32.41 18.73
N THR A 821 -34.85 31.33 19.51
CA THR A 821 -33.93 31.07 20.63
C THR A 821 -33.13 29.76 20.43
N PRO A 822 -32.05 29.80 19.62
CA PRO A 822 -31.27 28.60 19.31
C PRO A 822 -30.42 28.11 20.48
N PRO A 823 -29.88 26.87 20.42
CA PRO A 823 -29.01 26.29 21.44
C PRO A 823 -27.59 26.88 21.41
N VAL A 824 -27.47 28.17 21.75
CA VAL A 824 -26.19 28.90 21.75
C VAL A 824 -25.17 28.37 22.77
N GLU A 825 -25.63 27.60 23.77
CA GLU A 825 -24.77 26.90 24.72
C GLU A 825 -23.79 25.90 24.07
N MET A 826 -24.07 25.48 22.83
CA MET A 826 -23.27 24.53 22.05
C MET A 826 -21.92 25.08 21.56
N ILE A 827 -21.65 26.39 21.72
CA ILE A 827 -20.32 26.96 21.48
C ILE A 827 -19.60 27.09 22.82
N GLY A 828 -20.01 28.04 23.67
CA GLY A 828 -19.24 28.36 24.88
C GLY A 828 -19.18 27.22 25.89
N THR A 829 -20.33 26.63 26.24
CA THR A 829 -20.38 25.62 27.31
C THR A 829 -19.84 24.28 26.81
N LEU A 830 -20.31 23.79 25.66
CA LEU A 830 -19.87 22.50 25.11
C LEU A 830 -18.36 22.49 24.84
N CYS A 831 -17.81 23.51 24.17
CA CYS A 831 -16.39 23.53 23.86
C CYS A 831 -15.52 23.54 25.13
N SER A 832 -15.96 24.24 26.17
CA SER A 832 -15.26 24.25 27.47
C SER A 832 -15.27 22.88 28.13
N GLU A 833 -16.44 22.22 28.20
CA GLU A 833 -16.54 20.89 28.81
C GLU A 833 -15.79 19.81 28.02
N LEU A 834 -15.74 19.92 26.69
CA LEU A 834 -14.88 19.06 25.85
C LEU A 834 -13.40 19.29 26.16
N ALA A 835 -12.99 20.54 26.35
CA ALA A 835 -11.62 20.87 26.72
C ALA A 835 -11.24 20.32 28.10
N ASP A 836 -12.15 20.41 29.08
CA ASP A 836 -11.96 19.88 30.45
C ASP A 836 -11.85 18.36 30.46
N LYS A 837 -12.47 17.68 29.49
CA LYS A 837 -12.32 16.24 29.26
C LYS A 837 -11.06 15.86 28.48
N GLY A 838 -10.18 16.82 28.20
CA GLY A 838 -8.90 16.58 27.55
C GLY A 838 -8.97 16.45 26.02
N LEU A 839 -10.11 16.72 25.38
CA LEU A 839 -10.22 16.64 23.94
C LEU A 839 -9.44 17.79 23.28
N ARG A 840 -8.60 17.49 22.29
CA ARG A 840 -7.79 18.45 21.53
C ARG A 840 -7.73 18.04 20.05
N PRO A 841 -8.77 18.30 19.26
CA PRO A 841 -8.80 17.87 17.86
C PRO A 841 -7.74 18.61 17.02
N ARG A 842 -7.14 17.94 16.04
CA ARG A 842 -6.19 18.61 15.11
C ARG A 842 -6.89 19.50 14.10
N MET A 843 -8.15 19.19 13.77
CA MET A 843 -8.95 19.97 12.85
C MET A 843 -10.25 20.40 13.52
N ILE A 844 -10.60 21.69 13.37
CA ILE A 844 -11.88 22.22 13.83
C ILE A 844 -12.56 22.96 12.69
N ARG A 845 -13.87 22.74 12.55
CA ARG A 845 -14.71 23.52 11.66
C ARG A 845 -15.97 24.03 12.35
N LEU A 846 -16.22 25.34 12.23
CA LEU A 846 -17.47 25.96 12.66
C LEU A 846 -18.24 26.44 11.43
N ARG A 847 -19.50 26.00 11.27
CA ARG A 847 -20.42 26.47 10.23
C ARG A 847 -21.68 27.00 10.90
N LEU A 848 -21.75 28.30 11.06
CA LEU A 848 -22.75 28.96 11.90
C LEU A 848 -23.66 29.85 11.07
N VAL A 849 -24.93 29.93 11.46
CA VAL A 849 -25.83 31.00 11.05
C VAL A 849 -26.02 31.93 12.24
N PRO A 850 -25.95 33.26 12.08
CA PRO A 850 -26.21 34.15 13.19
C PRO A 850 -27.63 34.00 13.76
N PRO A 851 -27.80 33.93 15.09
CA PRO A 851 -29.11 34.01 15.74
C PRO A 851 -29.75 35.40 15.52
N PRO A 852 -31.04 35.58 15.86
CA PRO A 852 -31.70 36.88 15.76
C PRO A 852 -30.93 38.02 16.45
N SER A 853 -30.35 37.76 17.62
CA SER A 853 -29.34 38.63 18.25
C SER A 853 -28.05 37.86 18.52
N MET A 854 -26.92 38.32 17.95
CA MET A 854 -25.61 37.72 18.17
C MET A 854 -25.06 38.01 19.57
N GLN A 855 -25.71 38.85 20.38
CA GLN A 855 -25.28 39.07 21.76
C GLN A 855 -25.30 37.76 22.59
N ALA A 856 -26.14 36.80 22.20
CA ALA A 856 -26.19 35.45 22.76
C ALA A 856 -24.90 34.63 22.52
N TRP A 857 -24.03 35.05 21.60
CA TRP A 857 -22.71 34.45 21.35
C TRP A 857 -21.59 35.03 22.20
N GLN A 858 -21.87 36.05 23.03
CA GLN A 858 -20.85 36.67 23.86
C GLN A 858 -20.29 35.64 24.86
N LEU A 859 -19.06 35.20 24.63
CA LEU A 859 -18.40 34.25 25.52
C LEU A 859 -17.97 34.94 26.81
N SER A 860 -18.26 34.30 27.95
CA SER A 860 -17.66 34.67 29.24
C SER A 860 -16.16 34.37 29.26
N PRO A 861 -15.36 35.01 30.15
CA PRO A 861 -13.92 34.77 30.22
C PRO A 861 -13.55 33.29 30.38
N SER A 862 -14.28 32.53 31.19
CA SER A 862 -14.05 31.08 31.37
C SER A 862 -14.33 30.29 30.10
N GLN A 863 -15.37 30.65 29.34
CA GLN A 863 -15.70 29.99 28.08
C GLN A 863 -14.69 30.32 26.97
N GLN A 864 -14.14 31.54 26.95
CA GLN A 864 -13.03 31.88 26.06
C GLN A 864 -11.82 31.00 26.38
N THR A 865 -11.40 30.92 27.65
CA THR A 865 -10.31 30.02 28.06
C THR A 865 -10.59 28.56 27.72
N GLY A 866 -11.82 28.08 27.93
CA GLY A 866 -12.22 26.71 27.56
C GLY A 866 -12.10 26.44 26.06
N LEU A 867 -12.56 27.37 25.22
CA LEU A 867 -12.43 27.26 23.77
C LEU A 867 -10.96 27.34 23.30
N GLN A 868 -10.17 28.25 23.87
CA GLN A 868 -8.73 28.36 23.62
C GLN A 868 -8.00 27.05 23.99
N ASN A 869 -8.39 26.44 25.11
CA ASN A 869 -7.89 25.14 25.52
C ASN A 869 -8.30 24.05 24.53
N LEU A 870 -9.56 23.98 24.10
CA LEU A 870 -10.01 22.99 23.11
C LEU A 870 -9.17 23.05 21.84
N VAL A 871 -8.89 24.25 21.35
CA VAL A 871 -8.17 24.46 20.08
C VAL A 871 -6.64 24.38 20.22
N SER A 872 -6.10 24.15 21.42
CA SER A 872 -4.67 24.35 21.69
C SER A 872 -3.71 23.46 20.87
N GLN A 873 -4.20 22.38 20.24
CA GLN A 873 -3.43 21.50 19.34
C GLN A 873 -3.99 21.48 17.90
N THR A 874 -4.91 22.39 17.59
CA THR A 874 -5.49 22.52 16.25
C THR A 874 -4.42 23.02 15.29
N THR A 875 -4.25 22.35 14.16
CA THR A 875 -3.41 22.80 13.05
C THR A 875 -4.24 23.30 11.86
N LYS A 876 -5.50 22.85 11.71
CA LYS A 876 -6.39 23.32 10.63
C LYS A 876 -7.70 23.86 11.19
N LEU A 877 -7.99 25.11 10.89
CA LEU A 877 -9.20 25.80 11.35
C LEU A 877 -9.99 26.34 10.15
N ALA A 878 -11.29 26.05 10.12
CA ALA A 878 -12.19 26.65 9.16
C ALA A 878 -13.46 27.20 9.82
N LEU A 879 -13.74 28.48 9.63
CA LEU A 879 -14.86 29.18 10.23
C LEU A 879 -15.74 29.83 9.15
N TYR A 880 -17.01 29.48 9.15
CA TYR A 880 -18.01 29.99 8.21
C TYR A 880 -19.17 30.59 9.00
N VAL A 881 -19.51 31.84 8.69
CA VAL A 881 -20.69 32.51 9.25
C VAL A 881 -21.58 33.00 8.11
N ASP A 882 -22.78 32.43 8.01
CA ASP A 882 -23.73 32.73 6.93
C ASP A 882 -24.66 33.89 7.30
N PHE A 883 -24.23 35.12 7.01
CA PHE A 883 -25.07 36.32 7.19
C PHE A 883 -26.15 36.45 6.10
N GLN A 884 -25.97 35.80 4.95
CA GLN A 884 -26.95 35.82 3.86
C GLN A 884 -28.29 35.20 4.31
N ALA A 885 -28.23 34.19 5.18
CA ALA A 885 -29.36 33.52 5.79
C ALA A 885 -30.19 34.38 6.78
N ARG A 886 -29.68 35.53 7.23
CA ARG A 886 -30.43 36.44 8.12
C ARG A 886 -31.49 37.24 7.35
N SER A 887 -32.55 37.64 8.06
CA SER A 887 -33.55 38.58 7.51
C SER A 887 -32.92 39.91 7.14
N TYR A 888 -33.50 40.60 6.16
CA TYR A 888 -32.99 41.88 5.67
C TYR A 888 -32.86 42.93 6.78
N GLU A 889 -33.82 42.98 7.70
CA GLU A 889 -33.88 43.92 8.82
C GLU A 889 -32.78 43.69 9.87
N LEU A 890 -32.17 42.50 9.88
CA LEU A 890 -31.08 42.15 10.80
C LEU A 890 -29.69 42.31 10.19
N LYS A 891 -29.60 42.77 8.93
CA LYS A 891 -28.32 42.92 8.22
C LYS A 891 -27.54 44.18 8.61
N ASP A 892 -28.04 45.01 9.53
CA ASP A 892 -27.30 46.15 10.08
C ASP A 892 -26.07 45.72 10.91
N ASN A 893 -26.07 44.50 11.47
CA ASN A 893 -24.94 43.90 12.19
C ASN A 893 -24.17 44.91 13.07
N PRO A 894 -24.82 45.47 14.10
CA PRO A 894 -24.23 46.54 14.90
C PRO A 894 -22.95 46.06 15.59
N ARG A 895 -22.00 46.99 15.81
CA ARG A 895 -20.65 46.64 16.30
C ARG A 895 -20.64 45.77 17.56
N HIS A 896 -21.50 46.06 18.55
CA HIS A 896 -21.54 45.28 19.80
C HIS A 896 -21.93 43.81 19.57
N GLU A 897 -22.82 43.53 18.62
CA GLU A 897 -23.18 42.16 18.23
C GLU A 897 -22.06 41.48 17.44
N MET A 898 -21.37 42.21 16.58
CA MET A 898 -20.21 41.68 15.86
C MET A 898 -19.04 41.36 16.80
N LEU A 899 -18.84 42.14 17.87
CA LEU A 899 -17.84 41.83 18.90
C LEU A 899 -18.14 40.54 19.65
N ALA A 900 -19.42 40.19 19.83
CA ALA A 900 -19.80 38.91 20.41
C ALA A 900 -19.34 37.74 19.51
N LEU A 901 -19.52 37.84 18.19
CA LEU A 901 -18.94 36.89 17.23
C LEU A 901 -17.40 36.91 17.29
N CYS A 902 -16.78 38.08 17.36
CA CYS A 902 -15.33 38.21 17.44
C CYS A 902 -14.74 37.50 18.66
N SER A 903 -15.47 37.44 19.78
CA SER A 903 -15.03 36.67 20.95
C SER A 903 -14.88 35.17 20.66
N ILE A 904 -15.66 34.63 19.72
CA ILE A 904 -15.53 33.25 19.24
C ILE A 904 -14.36 33.13 18.26
N THR A 905 -14.30 34.01 17.25
CA THR A 905 -13.26 33.92 16.21
C THR A 905 -11.86 34.08 16.80
N GLN A 906 -11.65 35.05 17.69
CA GLN A 906 -10.39 35.25 18.39
C GLN A 906 -10.01 34.04 19.26
N SER A 907 -10.98 33.44 19.95
CA SER A 907 -10.74 32.25 20.79
C SER A 907 -10.39 31.02 19.95
N CYS A 908 -10.99 30.84 18.77
CA CYS A 908 -10.63 29.74 17.86
C CYS A 908 -9.26 29.95 17.21
N LEU A 909 -8.91 31.19 16.89
CA LEU A 909 -7.64 31.58 16.25
C LEU A 909 -6.47 31.66 17.25
N SER A 910 -6.70 31.39 18.54
CA SER A 910 -5.65 31.44 19.55
C SER A 910 -4.71 30.23 19.53
N ALA A 911 -5.02 29.21 18.73
CA ALA A 911 -4.21 28.01 18.62
C ALA A 911 -2.80 28.37 18.11
N PRO A 912 -1.72 27.99 18.82
CA PRO A 912 -0.38 28.45 18.49
C PRO A 912 0.16 27.82 17.20
N ASP A 913 -0.32 26.64 16.84
CA ASP A 913 0.25 25.77 15.82
C ASP A 913 -0.58 25.70 14.52
N LEU A 914 -1.36 26.75 14.23
CA LEU A 914 -2.17 26.78 13.01
C LEU A 914 -1.30 26.78 11.76
N GLU A 915 -1.60 25.84 10.86
CA GLU A 915 -1.01 25.64 9.55
C GLU A 915 -1.95 26.14 8.44
N ASP A 916 -3.25 25.86 8.58
CA ASP A 916 -4.29 26.25 7.62
C ASP A 916 -5.41 27.02 8.32
N ILE A 917 -5.66 28.25 7.87
CA ILE A 917 -6.73 29.12 8.38
C ILE A 917 -7.69 29.51 7.25
N HIS A 918 -8.97 29.20 7.41
CA HIS A 918 -10.05 29.69 6.55
C HIS A 918 -11.11 30.44 7.37
N VAL A 919 -11.39 31.69 7.04
CA VAL A 919 -12.42 32.49 7.68
C VAL A 919 -13.32 33.14 6.63
N GLU A 920 -14.61 32.84 6.67
CA GLU A 920 -15.59 33.28 5.70
C GLU A 920 -16.86 33.85 6.36
N PHE A 921 -17.18 35.11 6.08
CA PHE A 921 -18.41 35.77 6.51
C PHE A 921 -19.37 35.98 5.33
N ILE A 922 -20.05 34.91 4.92
CA ILE A 922 -20.87 34.86 3.70
C ILE A 922 -21.94 35.97 3.73
N GLY A 923 -21.86 36.88 2.75
CA GLY A 923 -22.82 37.98 2.60
C GLY A 923 -22.60 39.17 3.56
N TYR A 924 -21.45 39.24 4.23
CA TYR A 924 -21.01 40.39 5.03
C TYR A 924 -19.80 41.10 4.38
N PRO A 925 -19.68 42.43 4.48
CA PRO A 925 -20.77 43.33 4.81
C PRO A 925 -21.85 43.30 3.71
N PRO A 926 -23.10 43.67 4.01
CA PRO A 926 -24.14 43.77 3.00
C PRO A 926 -23.78 44.79 1.91
N PHE A 927 -24.30 44.58 0.70
CA PHE A 927 -24.12 45.51 -0.41
C PHE A 927 -24.53 46.94 -0.01
N ASN A 928 -23.67 47.93 -0.28
CA ASN A 928 -23.84 49.35 0.09
C ASN A 928 -23.80 49.70 1.59
N ARG A 929 -23.34 48.82 2.48
CA ARG A 929 -23.14 49.14 3.91
C ARG A 929 -21.67 49.02 4.29
N ARG A 930 -21.18 49.98 5.07
CA ARG A 930 -19.83 49.88 5.64
C ARG A 930 -19.80 48.78 6.73
N PRO A 931 -18.73 47.97 6.80
CA PRO A 931 -18.57 47.00 7.88
C PRO A 931 -18.43 47.70 9.24
N THR A 932 -18.86 47.03 10.31
CA THR A 932 -18.85 47.57 11.68
C THR A 932 -17.66 47.09 12.53
N VAL A 933 -16.86 46.17 11.99
CA VAL A 933 -15.62 45.62 12.56
C VAL A 933 -14.55 45.52 11.47
N SER A 934 -13.27 45.39 11.86
CA SER A 934 -12.13 45.17 10.97
C SER A 934 -11.40 43.86 11.28
N LEU A 935 -10.22 43.63 10.69
CA LEU A 935 -9.48 42.38 10.84
C LEU A 935 -8.90 42.22 12.24
N ASP A 936 -8.50 43.32 12.87
CA ASP A 936 -7.98 43.33 14.25
C ASP A 936 -9.07 43.02 15.29
N ASP A 937 -10.34 43.28 14.95
CA ASP A 937 -11.47 42.84 15.77
C ASP A 937 -11.69 41.32 15.61
N THR A 938 -11.57 40.76 14.41
CA THR A 938 -11.89 39.34 14.15
C THR A 938 -10.75 38.38 14.46
N MET A 939 -9.50 38.86 14.43
CA MET A 939 -8.29 38.05 14.60
C MET A 939 -7.42 38.52 15.78
N PRO A 940 -6.67 37.62 16.43
CA PRO A 940 -5.78 37.99 17.52
C PRO A 940 -4.53 38.75 17.00
N VAL A 941 -4.45 40.04 17.34
CA VAL A 941 -3.38 40.94 16.85
C VAL A 941 -1.97 40.56 17.37
N ASN A 942 -1.88 39.90 18.52
CA ASN A 942 -0.59 39.60 19.18
C ASN A 942 -0.13 38.14 19.03
N ILE A 943 -0.80 37.35 18.19
CA ILE A 943 -0.43 35.94 17.97
C ILE A 943 0.37 35.83 16.68
N SER A 944 1.40 34.99 16.75
CA SER A 944 2.18 34.54 15.60
C SER A 944 1.98 33.03 15.47
N TRP A 945 1.69 32.58 14.26
CA TRP A 945 1.52 31.17 13.92
C TRP A 945 2.76 30.69 13.16
N PRO A 946 3.77 30.12 13.85
CA PRO A 946 5.08 29.79 13.26
C PRO A 946 5.03 28.67 12.21
N ARG A 947 3.86 28.06 11.99
CA ARG A 947 3.65 27.00 11.00
C ARG A 947 2.61 27.36 9.94
N LEU A 948 2.13 28.61 9.91
CA LEU A 948 1.06 29.01 8.99
C LEU A 948 1.54 28.93 7.54
N GLN A 949 0.91 28.05 6.77
CA GLN A 949 1.17 27.84 5.35
C GLN A 949 0.06 28.41 4.47
N SER A 950 -1.20 28.32 4.91
CA SER A 950 -2.37 28.78 4.13
C SER A 950 -3.26 29.74 4.93
N LEU A 951 -3.55 30.89 4.34
CA LEU A 951 -4.47 31.89 4.87
C LEU A 951 -5.53 32.25 3.84
N SER A 952 -6.78 31.86 4.11
CA SER A 952 -7.95 32.17 3.29
C SER A 952 -8.89 33.10 4.05
N LEU A 953 -9.02 34.34 3.58
CA LEU A 953 -9.91 35.37 4.12
C LEU A 953 -10.99 35.66 3.09
N HIS A 954 -12.22 35.27 3.42
CA HIS A 954 -13.36 35.45 2.54
C HIS A 954 -14.37 36.39 3.20
N ASN A 955 -14.81 37.42 2.47
CA ASN A 955 -15.76 38.41 2.97
C ASN A 955 -15.32 39.13 4.26
N GLN A 956 -14.00 39.24 4.48
CA GLN A 956 -13.44 39.89 5.66
C GLN A 956 -13.22 41.39 5.42
N PRO A 957 -13.60 42.26 6.39
CA PRO A 957 -13.20 43.66 6.37
C PRO A 957 -11.78 43.84 6.91
N PHE A 958 -10.95 44.66 6.25
CA PHE A 958 -9.61 45.00 6.76
C PHE A 958 -9.16 46.38 6.29
N THR A 959 -8.17 46.96 6.95
CA THR A 959 -7.39 48.10 6.42
C THR A 959 -6.11 47.59 5.72
N VAL A 960 -5.51 48.41 4.85
CA VAL A 960 -4.22 48.07 4.23
C VAL A 960 -3.16 47.75 5.29
N MET A 961 -3.11 48.51 6.39
CA MET A 961 -2.12 48.33 7.46
C MET A 961 -2.31 47.01 8.23
N GLU A 962 -3.55 46.64 8.52
CA GLU A 962 -3.87 45.38 9.20
C GLU A 962 -3.43 44.17 8.37
N LEU A 963 -3.79 44.15 7.09
CA LEU A 963 -3.40 43.06 6.19
C LEU A 963 -1.87 42.98 6.01
N LYS A 964 -1.21 44.14 5.80
CA LYS A 964 0.25 44.20 5.68
C LYS A 964 0.93 43.65 6.94
N SER A 965 0.47 44.06 8.13
CA SER A 965 1.01 43.57 9.40
C SER A 965 0.84 42.06 9.53
N LEU A 966 -0.35 41.54 9.22
CA LEU A 966 -0.66 40.12 9.32
C LEU A 966 0.21 39.27 8.40
N VAL A 967 0.32 39.64 7.12
CA VAL A 967 1.12 38.90 6.13
C VAL A 967 2.61 39.01 6.44
N THR A 968 3.10 40.20 6.79
CA THR A 968 4.51 40.41 7.13
C THR A 968 4.94 39.54 8.31
N ARG A 969 4.11 39.46 9.35
CA ARG A 969 4.36 38.64 10.55
C ARG A 969 4.59 37.16 10.24
N HIS A 970 4.00 36.66 9.14
CA HIS A 970 4.07 35.25 8.74
C HIS A 970 4.77 35.06 7.39
N SER A 971 5.53 36.06 6.94
CA SER A 971 6.15 36.06 5.61
C SER A 971 7.16 34.93 5.38
N GLU A 972 7.77 34.39 6.44
CA GLU A 972 8.70 33.26 6.34
C GLU A 972 8.00 31.92 6.04
N THR A 973 6.77 31.74 6.50
CA THR A 973 6.07 30.43 6.49
C THR A 973 4.87 30.40 5.55
N LEU A 974 4.18 31.52 5.37
CA LEU A 974 2.98 31.62 4.54
C LEU A 974 3.34 31.37 3.07
N ARG A 975 2.60 30.47 2.42
CA ARG A 975 2.77 30.08 1.01
C ARG A 975 1.54 30.39 0.17
N ASP A 976 0.35 30.19 0.73
CA ASP A 976 -0.92 30.39 0.04
C ASP A 976 -1.74 31.52 0.71
N LEU A 977 -2.07 32.56 -0.04
CA LEU A 977 -2.93 33.66 0.39
C LEU A 977 -4.14 33.82 -0.53
N ASP A 978 -5.34 33.59 -0.02
CA ASP A 978 -6.59 33.74 -0.77
C ASP A 978 -7.51 34.80 -0.16
N LEU A 979 -7.75 35.87 -0.91
CA LEU A 979 -8.62 36.99 -0.56
C LEU A 979 -9.83 37.02 -1.49
N GLN A 980 -11.00 36.59 -1.02
CA GLN A 980 -12.20 36.52 -1.84
C GLN A 980 -13.34 37.35 -1.25
N GLY A 981 -13.90 38.28 -2.03
CA GLY A 981 -15.04 39.10 -1.59
C GLY A 981 -14.74 40.02 -0.40
N CYS A 982 -13.47 40.25 -0.07
CA CYS A 982 -13.05 41.07 1.05
C CYS A 982 -13.38 42.55 0.86
N TRP A 983 -13.49 43.27 1.97
CA TRP A 983 -13.86 44.68 2.01
C TRP A 983 -12.74 45.55 2.59
N LEU A 984 -12.21 46.48 1.80
CA LEU A 984 -11.20 47.42 2.25
C LEU A 984 -11.85 48.60 2.98
N VAL A 985 -11.60 48.72 4.28
CA VAL A 985 -12.17 49.77 5.15
C VAL A 985 -11.49 51.11 4.89
N GLU A 986 -10.17 51.09 4.71
CA GLU A 986 -9.32 52.26 4.48
C GLU A 986 -8.11 51.88 3.60
N GLY A 987 -7.76 52.76 2.66
CA GLY A 987 -6.65 52.61 1.69
C GLY A 987 -7.11 52.23 0.27
N SER A 988 -6.17 51.83 -0.59
CA SER A 988 -6.43 51.43 -1.99
C SER A 988 -6.16 49.93 -2.23
N TRP A 989 -6.93 49.31 -3.12
CA TRP A 989 -6.67 47.93 -3.56
C TRP A 989 -5.40 47.81 -4.43
N ALA A 990 -4.92 48.92 -4.99
CA ALA A 990 -3.63 48.96 -5.68
C ALA A 990 -2.49 48.70 -4.68
N ASP A 991 -2.52 49.35 -3.51
CA ASP A 991 -1.52 49.19 -2.45
C ASP A 991 -1.46 47.75 -1.91
N VAL A 992 -2.62 47.08 -1.85
CA VAL A 992 -2.73 45.67 -1.43
C VAL A 992 -2.13 44.74 -2.48
N LYS A 993 -2.44 44.97 -3.76
CA LYS A 993 -1.90 44.18 -4.87
C LYS A 993 -0.39 44.32 -4.98
N GLU A 994 0.12 45.55 -4.95
CA GLU A 994 1.55 45.85 -4.98
C GLU A 994 2.27 45.13 -3.83
N PHE A 995 1.78 45.29 -2.60
CA PHE A 995 2.37 44.62 -1.45
C PHE A 995 2.38 43.09 -1.54
N ILE A 996 1.28 42.47 -2.02
CA ILE A 996 1.22 41.00 -2.18
C ILE A 996 2.18 40.53 -3.28
N GLN A 997 2.32 41.30 -4.37
CA GLN A 997 3.30 40.99 -5.44
C GLN A 997 4.75 41.08 -4.97
N GLU A 998 5.04 41.91 -3.97
CA GLU A 998 6.36 42.01 -3.36
C GLU A 998 6.71 40.84 -2.42
N GLN A 999 5.75 39.99 -2.04
CA GLN A 999 6.01 38.85 -1.16
C GLN A 999 6.64 37.68 -1.93
N GLN A 1000 7.96 37.52 -1.80
CA GLN A 1000 8.73 36.51 -2.54
C GLN A 1000 8.43 35.05 -2.13
N ASN A 1001 7.90 34.84 -0.92
CA ASN A 1001 7.67 33.51 -0.36
C ASN A 1001 6.25 32.96 -0.63
N LEU A 1002 5.37 33.71 -1.30
CA LEU A 1002 4.04 33.22 -1.65
C LEU A 1002 4.11 32.39 -2.94
N ASP A 1003 3.74 31.11 -2.86
CA ASP A 1003 3.60 30.22 -4.01
C ASP A 1003 2.32 30.53 -4.79
N LYS A 1004 1.24 30.89 -4.07
CA LYS A 1004 -0.04 31.28 -4.66
C LYS A 1004 -0.64 32.45 -3.92
N SER A 1005 -1.10 33.43 -4.69
CA SER A 1005 -1.92 34.52 -4.18
C SER A 1005 -3.13 34.78 -5.08
N SER A 1006 -4.25 35.16 -4.46
CA SER A 1006 -5.54 35.28 -5.11
C SER A 1006 -6.29 36.47 -4.52
N ILE A 1007 -6.74 37.40 -5.37
CA ILE A 1007 -7.64 38.49 -4.99
C ILE A 1007 -8.82 38.47 -5.94
N LYS A 1008 -10.00 38.11 -5.44
CA LYS A 1008 -11.23 37.99 -6.24
C LYS A 1008 -12.35 38.82 -5.62
N TYR A 1009 -13.09 39.52 -6.48
CA TYR A 1009 -14.24 40.34 -6.08
C TYR A 1009 -13.91 41.40 -4.98
N PRO A 1010 -12.87 42.23 -5.14
CA PRO A 1010 -12.54 43.26 -4.16
C PRO A 1010 -13.65 44.31 -4.01
N ALA A 1011 -13.95 44.73 -2.78
CA ALA A 1011 -14.94 45.76 -2.45
C ALA A 1011 -14.37 46.81 -1.49
N GLY A 1012 -15.02 47.98 -1.39
CA GLY A 1012 -14.53 49.09 -0.54
C GLY A 1012 -13.29 49.81 -1.11
N GLY A 1013 -12.55 50.50 -0.22
CA GLY A 1013 -11.38 51.31 -0.56
C GLY A 1013 -11.72 52.69 -1.15
N ASN A 1014 -10.70 53.55 -1.26
CA ASN A 1014 -10.82 54.79 -2.03
C ASN A 1014 -10.89 54.42 -3.53
N GLN A 1015 -11.95 54.85 -4.21
CA GLN A 1015 -12.06 54.68 -5.67
C GLN A 1015 -11.16 55.72 -6.34
N ASP A 1016 -10.09 55.25 -6.99
CA ASP A 1016 -9.46 55.97 -8.10
C ASP A 1016 -10.05 55.46 -9.43
#